data_AF-A0A933LKU4-F1
#
_entry.id   AF-A0A933LKU4-F1
#
_cell.length_a   1.000
_cell.length_b   1.000
_cell.length_c   1.000
_cell.angle_alpha   90.00
_cell.angle_beta   90.00
_cell.angle_gamma   90.00
#
_symmetry.space_group_name_H-M   'P 1'
#
loop_
_entity.id
_entity.type
_entity.pdbx_description
1 polymer ?
#
loop_
_entity_poly.entity_id
_entity_poly.type
_entity_poly.pdbx_seq_one_letter_code
_entity_poly.pdbx_strand_id
1 'polypeptide(L)'
;MPLPVKVAVGLIYLIALLGLFLYGMNAYVMLALHWGHRRRARAMPLPPPPPVWPWVTVQLPLYNERYVARRLLEAVGALHYPRERLEIQVLDDSTDDTPEIVAETADRLRQRGLAVTHLRRGSRAGFKAGALAAGLREAPGEFLAIFDADFVPPPDFLRRTIPHFMDARVAVVQARWGHLNRDFSLLTEAQSLGIDGHFGVEQPARCWGNLLLNFNGTAGVWRRAAIEDAGGWAHDTLTEDLDLSYRAQLRGWRILFLPDLVCPAELPVLIAGFKSQQRRWAKGSIQTALKLLPAILASPLSAWVKYQALIHLTYYLIHPLMLAVVLLSVPLLGLQGLAPSAPTLLGVSLLFALATFGPGSMLVYAQSVVDPSWRRRVWKLPTIMIIGVGVAWSTSLAVLSAFRRGKAGEFVRTPKFGIGPMGGHWRGKAYAGRRQWGGVVEIALGLYCAWTAWLFWTNGQYGVVPFLALYASGFLTVGALTLSQAESRRDPDAERASSERGWLRAAAGLAALILLGAVWGAWGQSVSPAALAPLAQSPWPKYRGDLWNTGRSTASGPKTNALKWTFSTGRAEKDGGIETDPVIGPDGTVYLGANNGILYGLDPDTGDVRWAFPTGFDVFAIYSTPAILKDGTLVFGAKDGKVYGVRPPVSGLLGDLRWSVDLRTTIETSPAIGPDGTVYLGADDWKLYAISPPQGTTPARVRWSFQTQGDMISSPAVGPDGTIYFGSMDGKVYALQEPAAGQREPRVRWTFSSGSRGKTGGFENAPALDGTGRLVIGGNDGLVYVLNAATGDKLWSFKSGFSEYGIFSSAALGTDGTVYIGPKDGFLYALRESRGLFGTSGKAVWKYRIGTTIETSPVLAPDGTVYLGADNGKLYAIAPPGRLLWEFQTGGTLISSPVIGPDGSLYSGSMDGKVYAFHDIKRGRPSQGPLAGTWYGSVALGGQEQKLTLVLSHRQSGVDGLLRLQSTLAGGMSGILQGEKLVYTAWLMGDCRAEQKGEAVARAQELSGRFQVKDCQGRSLQGSFRVSR
;
A
#
# COMPACT_ATOMS: atom_id res chain seq x y z
N MET A 1 -9.37 -4.65 19.27
CA MET A 1 -9.25 -6.10 18.95
C MET A 1 -8.32 -6.76 19.96
N PRO A 2 -8.74 -7.83 20.67
CA PRO A 2 -7.87 -8.56 21.60
C PRO A 2 -6.62 -9.09 20.90
N LEU A 3 -5.48 -9.12 21.60
CA LEU A 3 -4.19 -9.61 21.04
C LEU A 3 -4.31 -10.99 20.36
N PRO A 4 -5.04 -12.00 20.90
CA PRO A 4 -5.22 -13.28 20.21
C PRO A 4 -5.89 -13.16 18.83
N VAL A 5 -6.84 -12.24 18.70
CA VAL A 5 -7.55 -12.01 17.43
C VAL A 5 -6.64 -11.29 16.43
N LYS A 6 -5.83 -10.32 16.90
CA LYS A 6 -4.80 -9.66 16.09
C LYS A 6 -3.80 -10.66 15.52
N VAL A 7 -3.29 -11.55 16.37
CA VAL A 7 -2.36 -12.62 15.99
C VAL A 7 -3.02 -13.59 15.02
N ALA A 8 -4.27 -14.01 15.26
CA ALA A 8 -4.99 -14.90 14.36
C ALA A 8 -5.20 -14.29 12.96
N VAL A 9 -5.62 -13.02 12.88
CA VAL A 9 -5.78 -12.30 11.60
C VAL A 9 -4.45 -12.19 10.85
N GLY A 10 -3.37 -11.81 11.55
CA GLY A 10 -2.03 -11.75 10.97
C GLY A 10 -1.54 -13.10 10.46
N LEU A 11 -1.75 -14.18 11.22
CA LEU A 11 -1.36 -15.53 10.83
C LEU A 11 -2.14 -16.03 9.60
N ILE A 12 -3.46 -15.84 9.56
CA ILE A 12 -4.27 -16.25 8.40
C ILE A 12 -3.82 -15.50 7.15
N TYR A 13 -3.53 -14.21 7.27
CA TYR A 13 -3.02 -13.41 6.16
C TYR A 13 -1.65 -13.88 5.68
N LEU A 14 -0.71 -14.15 6.59
CA LEU A 14 0.62 -14.66 6.27
C LEU A 14 0.55 -16.05 5.62
N ILE A 15 -0.32 -16.94 6.10
CA ILE A 15 -0.56 -18.26 5.49
C ILE A 15 -1.12 -18.08 4.07
N ALA A 16 -2.04 -17.13 3.86
CA ALA A 16 -2.58 -16.85 2.55
C ALA A 16 -1.51 -16.30 1.59
N LEU A 17 -0.68 -15.36 2.04
CA LEU A 17 0.44 -14.84 1.26
C LEU A 17 1.47 -15.91 0.94
N LEU A 18 1.83 -16.77 1.91
CA LEU A 18 2.77 -17.87 1.70
C LEU A 18 2.22 -18.87 0.68
N GLY A 19 0.94 -19.23 0.78
CA GLY A 19 0.29 -20.10 -0.20
C GLY A 19 0.33 -19.50 -1.62
N LEU A 20 -0.06 -18.24 -1.77
CA LEU A 20 0.02 -17.51 -3.04
C LEU A 20 1.45 -17.45 -3.57
N PHE A 21 2.43 -17.23 -2.70
CA PHE A 21 3.85 -17.24 -3.03
C PHE A 21 4.27 -18.60 -3.61
N LEU A 22 3.95 -19.71 -2.92
CA LEU A 22 4.29 -21.06 -3.38
C LEU A 22 3.65 -21.39 -4.74
N TYR A 23 2.37 -21.05 -4.94
CA TYR A 23 1.70 -21.25 -6.23
C TYR A 23 2.30 -20.37 -7.34
N GLY A 24 2.61 -19.11 -7.04
CA GLY A 24 3.24 -18.18 -7.97
C GLY A 24 4.64 -18.64 -8.39
N MET A 25 5.45 -19.09 -7.43
CA MET A 25 6.79 -19.63 -7.69
C MET A 25 6.76 -20.92 -8.51
N ASN A 26 5.71 -21.74 -8.38
CA ASN A 26 5.57 -22.93 -9.20
C ASN A 26 5.47 -22.63 -10.71
N ALA A 27 4.97 -21.45 -11.09
CA ALA A 27 4.97 -21.04 -12.49
C ALA A 27 6.39 -20.94 -13.07
N TYR A 28 7.36 -20.43 -12.29
CA TYR A 28 8.76 -20.40 -12.70
C TYR A 28 9.37 -21.79 -12.80
N VAL A 29 8.98 -22.72 -11.92
CA VAL A 29 9.38 -24.12 -12.01
C VAL A 29 8.89 -24.73 -13.32
N MET A 30 7.62 -24.54 -13.67
CA MET A 30 7.06 -25.04 -14.94
C MET A 30 7.78 -24.43 -16.15
N LEU A 31 8.12 -23.14 -16.10
CA LEU A 31 8.91 -22.47 -17.12
C LEU A 31 10.31 -23.06 -17.27
N ALA A 32 11.01 -23.28 -16.16
CA ALA A 32 12.35 -23.85 -16.16
C ALA A 32 12.36 -25.28 -16.70
N LEU A 33 11.42 -26.13 -16.26
CA LEU A 33 11.27 -27.50 -16.76
C LEU A 33 10.93 -27.52 -18.24
N HIS A 34 9.96 -26.70 -18.68
CA HIS A 34 9.63 -26.59 -20.09
C HIS A 34 10.84 -26.13 -20.91
N TRP A 35 11.54 -25.08 -20.48
CA TRP A 35 12.69 -24.53 -21.20
C TRP A 35 13.85 -25.54 -21.29
N GLY A 36 14.17 -26.21 -20.18
CA GLY A 36 15.25 -27.20 -20.11
C GLY A 36 15.00 -28.44 -20.95
N HIS A 37 13.75 -28.91 -21.02
CA HIS A 37 13.41 -30.15 -21.71
C HIS A 37 12.91 -29.99 -23.15
N ARG A 38 12.41 -28.81 -23.57
CA ARG A 38 11.78 -28.62 -24.89
C ARG A 38 12.67 -29.01 -26.07
N ARG A 39 13.97 -28.73 -26.02
CA ARG A 39 14.90 -29.04 -27.12
C ARG A 39 15.05 -30.54 -27.30
N ARG A 40 15.24 -31.26 -26.19
CA ARG A 40 15.35 -32.72 -26.18
C ARG A 40 14.04 -33.38 -26.58
N ALA A 41 12.92 -32.88 -26.09
CA ALA A 41 11.59 -33.41 -26.42
C ALA A 41 11.26 -33.25 -27.91
N ARG A 42 11.56 -32.08 -28.51
CA ARG A 42 11.38 -31.85 -29.96
C ARG A 42 12.31 -32.67 -30.85
N ALA A 43 13.45 -33.11 -30.31
CA ALA A 43 14.40 -33.94 -31.02
C ALA A 43 14.05 -35.44 -30.96
N MET A 44 13.08 -35.85 -30.14
CA MET A 44 12.66 -37.26 -30.10
C MET A 44 11.88 -37.60 -31.37
N PRO A 45 12.29 -38.65 -32.12
CA PRO A 45 11.56 -39.08 -33.30
C PRO A 45 10.18 -39.62 -32.91
N LEU A 46 9.21 -39.42 -33.81
CA LEU A 46 7.90 -40.04 -33.66
C LEU A 46 8.04 -41.57 -33.66
N PRO A 47 7.29 -42.29 -32.83
CA PRO A 47 7.28 -43.75 -32.89
C PRO A 47 6.83 -44.21 -34.29
N PRO A 48 7.43 -45.27 -34.84
CA PRO A 48 6.98 -45.83 -36.10
C PRO A 48 5.53 -46.31 -35.98
N PRO A 49 4.75 -46.29 -37.08
CA PRO A 49 3.42 -46.86 -37.10
C PRO A 49 3.43 -48.32 -36.62
N PRO A 50 2.38 -48.76 -35.88
CA PRO A 50 2.32 -50.15 -35.45
C PRO A 50 2.20 -51.07 -36.67
N PRO A 51 2.82 -52.26 -36.66
CA PRO A 51 2.73 -53.21 -37.77
C PRO A 51 1.29 -53.70 -38.00
N VAL A 52 0.48 -53.74 -36.93
CA VAL A 52 -0.96 -54.01 -36.97
C VAL A 52 -1.67 -52.91 -36.19
N TRP A 53 -2.63 -52.25 -36.83
CA TRP A 53 -3.42 -51.21 -36.19
C TRP A 53 -4.43 -51.84 -35.20
N PRO A 54 -4.40 -51.44 -33.91
CA PRO A 54 -5.27 -52.00 -32.88
C PRO A 54 -6.72 -51.49 -33.02
N TRP A 55 -7.64 -52.17 -32.35
CA TRP A 55 -9.03 -51.71 -32.25
C TRP A 55 -9.13 -50.45 -31.39
N VAL A 56 -9.83 -49.44 -31.89
CA VAL A 56 -10.10 -48.18 -31.19
C VAL A 56 -11.60 -47.92 -31.13
N THR A 57 -12.11 -47.65 -29.92
CA THR A 57 -13.46 -47.11 -29.74
C THR A 57 -13.37 -45.61 -29.42
N VAL A 58 -14.13 -44.80 -30.13
CA VAL A 58 -14.27 -43.37 -29.87
C VAL A 58 -15.53 -43.13 -29.04
N GLN A 59 -15.39 -42.71 -27.79
CA GLN A 59 -16.50 -42.45 -26.88
C GLN A 59 -16.87 -40.96 -26.86
N LEU A 60 -18.15 -40.68 -27.12
CA LEU A 60 -18.73 -39.34 -27.21
C LEU A 60 -19.81 -39.15 -26.14
N PRO A 61 -19.45 -38.71 -24.91
CA PRO A 61 -20.42 -38.41 -23.86
C PRO A 61 -21.22 -37.13 -24.18
N LEU A 62 -22.56 -37.24 -24.27
CA LEU A 62 -23.46 -36.14 -24.63
C LEU A 62 -24.58 -35.93 -23.59
N TYR A 63 -24.92 -34.66 -23.34
CA TYR A 63 -26.07 -34.26 -22.54
C TYR A 63 -26.62 -32.88 -22.95
N ASN A 64 -27.72 -32.89 -23.71
CA ASN A 64 -28.46 -31.73 -24.21
C ASN A 64 -27.62 -30.82 -25.15
N GLU A 65 -26.83 -31.42 -26.05
CA GLU A 65 -25.81 -30.73 -26.87
C GLU A 65 -26.24 -30.47 -28.33
N ARG A 66 -27.51 -30.12 -28.55
CA ARG A 66 -28.11 -29.95 -29.89
C ARG A 66 -27.32 -29.11 -30.89
N TYR A 67 -26.62 -28.06 -30.44
CA TYR A 67 -25.90 -27.12 -31.31
C TYR A 67 -24.53 -27.62 -31.77
N VAL A 68 -23.98 -28.65 -31.13
CA VAL A 68 -22.61 -29.12 -31.38
C VAL A 68 -22.52 -30.62 -31.69
N ALA A 69 -23.53 -31.42 -31.32
CA ALA A 69 -23.55 -32.87 -31.52
C ALA A 69 -23.29 -33.28 -32.98
N ARG A 70 -23.97 -32.64 -33.96
CA ARG A 70 -23.77 -32.92 -35.39
C ARG A 70 -22.32 -32.68 -35.82
N ARG A 71 -21.75 -31.53 -35.44
CA ARG A 71 -20.38 -31.14 -35.76
C ARG A 71 -19.36 -32.13 -35.19
N LEU A 72 -19.56 -32.58 -33.95
CA LEU A 72 -18.69 -33.58 -33.32
C LEU A 72 -18.74 -34.92 -34.07
N LEU A 73 -19.94 -35.46 -34.32
CA LEU A 73 -20.11 -36.74 -35.00
C LEU A 73 -19.49 -36.71 -36.42
N GLU A 74 -19.70 -35.62 -37.16
CA GLU A 74 -19.11 -35.45 -38.50
C GLU A 74 -17.58 -35.38 -38.45
N ALA A 75 -17.00 -34.69 -37.46
CA ALA A 75 -15.55 -34.62 -37.27
C ALA A 75 -14.93 -35.98 -36.91
N VAL A 76 -15.58 -36.73 -36.01
CA VAL A 76 -15.13 -38.07 -35.61
C VAL A 76 -15.29 -39.07 -36.76
N GLY A 77 -16.37 -38.94 -37.55
CA GLY A 77 -16.58 -39.71 -38.77
C GLY A 77 -15.58 -39.41 -39.90
N ALA A 78 -14.77 -38.37 -39.77
CA ALA A 78 -13.70 -38.02 -40.70
C ALA A 78 -12.31 -38.50 -40.25
N LEU A 79 -12.20 -39.21 -39.12
CA LEU A 79 -10.92 -39.74 -38.64
C LEU A 79 -10.31 -40.75 -39.62
N HIS A 80 -9.02 -40.57 -39.93
CA HIS A 80 -8.23 -41.44 -40.78
C HIS A 80 -7.74 -42.66 -39.99
N TYR A 81 -8.58 -43.70 -39.91
CA TYR A 81 -8.25 -44.98 -39.26
C TYR A 81 -8.85 -46.15 -40.05
N PRO A 82 -8.28 -47.38 -39.97
CA PRO A 82 -8.91 -48.55 -40.58
C PRO A 82 -10.34 -48.75 -40.05
N ARG A 83 -11.32 -48.80 -40.96
CA ARG A 83 -12.75 -48.72 -40.62
C ARG A 83 -13.23 -49.95 -39.84
N GLU A 84 -12.68 -51.10 -40.19
CA GLU A 84 -12.90 -52.39 -39.52
C GLU A 84 -12.26 -52.49 -38.14
N ARG A 85 -11.48 -51.48 -37.72
CA ARG A 85 -10.85 -51.37 -36.40
C ARG A 85 -11.31 -50.13 -35.63
N LEU A 86 -12.34 -49.43 -36.11
CA LEU A 86 -12.86 -48.21 -35.53
C LEU A 86 -14.33 -48.36 -35.16
N GLU A 87 -14.66 -48.08 -33.90
CA GLU A 87 -16.03 -47.91 -33.43
C GLU A 87 -16.25 -46.47 -32.96
N ILE A 88 -17.41 -45.89 -33.26
CA ILE A 88 -17.87 -44.62 -32.68
C ILE A 88 -19.04 -44.94 -31.74
N GLN A 89 -18.85 -44.70 -30.45
CA GLN A 89 -19.84 -44.94 -29.41
C GLN A 89 -20.35 -43.60 -28.86
N VAL A 90 -21.61 -43.26 -29.15
CA VAL A 90 -22.28 -42.06 -28.61
C VAL A 90 -23.01 -42.43 -27.33
N LEU A 91 -22.62 -41.80 -26.23
CA LEU A 91 -23.13 -42.05 -24.88
C LEU A 91 -24.07 -40.90 -24.51
N ASP A 92 -25.36 -41.06 -24.80
CA ASP A 92 -26.33 -39.96 -24.81
C ASP A 92 -27.34 -40.06 -23.67
N ASP A 93 -27.17 -39.20 -22.67
CA ASP A 93 -28.11 -39.05 -21.55
C ASP A 93 -29.08 -37.86 -21.76
N SER A 94 -29.18 -37.33 -22.98
CA SER A 94 -29.97 -36.12 -23.27
C SER A 94 -31.48 -36.34 -23.11
N THR A 95 -32.15 -35.24 -22.77
CA THR A 95 -33.60 -35.13 -22.48
C THR A 95 -34.30 -34.11 -23.38
N ASP A 96 -33.56 -33.38 -24.21
CA ASP A 96 -34.07 -32.47 -25.24
C ASP A 96 -34.12 -33.17 -26.61
N ASP A 97 -34.09 -32.41 -27.71
CA ASP A 97 -34.07 -32.90 -29.09
C ASP A 97 -32.69 -33.40 -29.57
N THR A 98 -31.65 -33.38 -28.72
CA THR A 98 -30.31 -33.89 -29.07
C THR A 98 -30.32 -35.36 -29.54
N PRO A 99 -31.08 -36.29 -28.93
CA PRO A 99 -31.11 -37.69 -29.37
C PRO A 99 -31.56 -37.87 -30.82
N GLU A 100 -32.48 -37.02 -31.31
CA GLU A 100 -32.95 -37.06 -32.70
C GLU A 100 -31.85 -36.64 -33.66
N ILE A 101 -31.13 -35.57 -33.33
CA ILE A 101 -29.98 -35.07 -34.11
C ILE A 101 -28.85 -36.10 -34.16
N VAL A 102 -28.60 -36.77 -33.03
CA VAL A 102 -27.60 -37.84 -32.91
C VAL A 102 -28.00 -39.05 -33.74
N ALA A 103 -29.26 -39.50 -33.66
CA ALA A 103 -29.76 -40.64 -34.42
C ALA A 103 -29.64 -40.39 -35.94
N GLU A 104 -30.13 -39.24 -36.42
CA GLU A 104 -30.02 -38.85 -37.85
C GLU A 104 -28.56 -38.86 -38.32
N THR A 105 -27.66 -38.29 -37.51
CA THR A 105 -26.24 -38.21 -37.88
C THR A 105 -25.54 -39.57 -37.81
N ALA A 106 -25.86 -40.39 -36.81
CA ALA A 106 -25.33 -41.74 -36.67
C ALA A 106 -25.73 -42.63 -37.86
N ASP A 107 -26.98 -42.54 -38.32
CA ASP A 107 -27.45 -43.29 -39.49
C ASP A 107 -26.71 -42.90 -40.77
N ARG A 108 -26.47 -41.61 -40.99
CA ARG A 108 -25.64 -41.14 -42.12
C ARG A 108 -24.21 -41.67 -42.06
N LEU A 109 -23.62 -41.76 -40.86
CA LEU A 109 -22.27 -42.33 -40.69
C LEU A 109 -22.25 -43.85 -40.90
N ARG A 110 -23.29 -44.57 -40.46
CA ARG A 110 -23.46 -46.00 -40.73
C ARG A 110 -23.59 -46.27 -42.22
N GLN A 111 -24.35 -45.46 -42.95
CA GLN A 111 -24.46 -45.52 -44.42
C GLN A 111 -23.11 -45.27 -45.12
N ARG A 112 -22.20 -44.50 -44.49
CA ARG A 112 -20.82 -44.32 -44.97
C ARG A 112 -19.88 -45.47 -44.61
N GLY A 113 -20.38 -46.54 -43.97
CA GLY A 113 -19.62 -47.74 -43.62
C GLY A 113 -18.83 -47.64 -42.31
N LEU A 114 -19.25 -46.80 -41.36
CA LEU A 114 -18.66 -46.70 -40.03
C LEU A 114 -19.50 -47.46 -39.00
N ALA A 115 -18.85 -48.15 -38.05
CA ALA A 115 -19.53 -48.74 -36.91
C ALA A 115 -19.89 -47.64 -35.90
N VAL A 116 -21.19 -47.31 -35.79
CA VAL A 116 -21.68 -46.30 -34.86
C VAL A 116 -22.72 -46.89 -33.90
N THR A 117 -22.46 -46.80 -32.61
CA THR A 117 -23.34 -47.28 -31.53
C THR A 117 -23.91 -46.08 -30.79
N HIS A 118 -25.24 -45.99 -30.65
CA HIS A 118 -25.91 -44.91 -29.89
C HIS A 118 -26.52 -45.52 -28.63
N LEU A 119 -25.89 -45.28 -27.48
CA LEU A 119 -26.27 -45.85 -26.19
C LEU A 119 -26.99 -44.81 -25.33
N ARG A 120 -28.14 -45.19 -24.78
CA ARG A 120 -28.94 -44.35 -23.87
C ARG A 120 -29.21 -45.11 -22.58
N ARG A 121 -28.90 -44.50 -21.43
CA ARG A 121 -28.98 -45.17 -20.11
C ARG A 121 -30.30 -44.96 -19.37
N GLY A 122 -31.13 -44.02 -19.81
CA GLY A 122 -32.38 -43.63 -19.12
C GLY A 122 -32.21 -42.97 -17.74
N SER A 123 -31.00 -42.99 -17.18
CA SER A 123 -30.61 -42.41 -15.90
C SER A 123 -29.31 -41.64 -16.05
N ARG A 124 -29.21 -40.50 -15.37
CA ARG A 124 -28.01 -39.66 -15.32
C ARG A 124 -27.12 -39.98 -14.11
N ALA A 125 -27.28 -41.15 -13.51
CA ALA A 125 -26.47 -41.59 -12.38
C ALA A 125 -24.97 -41.59 -12.75
N GLY A 126 -24.16 -40.96 -11.89
CA GLY A 126 -22.72 -40.80 -12.11
C GLY A 126 -22.33 -39.85 -13.25
N PHE A 127 -23.28 -39.14 -13.86
CA PHE A 127 -23.04 -38.17 -14.95
C PHE A 127 -22.11 -38.75 -16.04
N LYS A 128 -21.10 -37.98 -16.49
CA LYS A 128 -20.15 -38.37 -17.53
C LYS A 128 -19.34 -39.61 -17.16
N ALA A 129 -18.83 -39.72 -15.93
CA ALA A 129 -18.13 -40.90 -15.44
C ALA A 129 -18.97 -42.17 -15.56
N GLY A 130 -20.26 -42.09 -15.19
CA GLY A 130 -21.20 -43.19 -15.33
C GLY A 130 -21.48 -43.56 -16.79
N ALA A 131 -21.55 -42.57 -17.69
CA ALA A 131 -21.74 -42.79 -19.12
C ALA A 131 -20.54 -43.52 -19.72
N LEU A 132 -19.32 -43.06 -19.42
CA LEU A 132 -18.08 -43.69 -19.84
C LEU A 132 -17.91 -45.11 -19.27
N ALA A 133 -18.32 -45.34 -18.01
CA ALA A 133 -18.31 -46.68 -17.39
C ALA A 133 -19.30 -47.65 -18.05
N ALA A 134 -20.48 -47.17 -18.48
CA ALA A 134 -21.41 -47.97 -19.25
C ALA A 134 -20.84 -48.28 -20.65
N GLY A 135 -20.33 -47.27 -21.33
CA GLY A 135 -19.71 -47.44 -22.64
C GLY A 135 -18.51 -48.39 -22.64
N LEU A 136 -17.68 -48.34 -21.58
CA LEU A 136 -16.50 -49.19 -21.43
C LEU A 136 -16.85 -50.69 -21.43
N ARG A 137 -18.00 -51.07 -20.85
CA ARG A 137 -18.46 -52.47 -20.81
C ARG A 137 -18.82 -53.03 -22.18
N GLU A 138 -19.25 -52.17 -23.09
CA GLU A 138 -19.72 -52.56 -24.43
C GLU A 138 -18.69 -52.28 -25.54
N ALA A 139 -17.70 -51.43 -25.28
CA ALA A 139 -16.67 -51.10 -26.25
C ALA A 139 -15.79 -52.34 -26.56
N PRO A 140 -15.49 -52.66 -27.83
CA PRO A 140 -14.52 -53.68 -28.23
C PRO A 140 -13.08 -53.15 -28.33
N GLY A 141 -12.88 -51.82 -28.32
CA GLY A 141 -11.57 -51.20 -28.48
C GLY A 141 -10.57 -51.54 -27.38
N GLU A 142 -9.33 -51.86 -27.76
CA GLU A 142 -8.18 -51.88 -26.83
C GLU A 142 -7.85 -50.47 -26.34
N PHE A 143 -8.03 -49.50 -27.23
CA PHE A 143 -7.84 -48.08 -26.96
C PHE A 143 -9.15 -47.31 -27.06
N LEU A 144 -9.31 -46.31 -26.19
CA LEU A 144 -10.52 -45.51 -26.06
C LEU A 144 -10.17 -44.04 -26.29
N ALA A 145 -10.60 -43.49 -27.42
CA ALA A 145 -10.48 -42.06 -27.69
C ALA A 145 -11.71 -41.34 -27.15
N ILE A 146 -11.53 -40.27 -26.36
CA ILE A 146 -12.65 -39.59 -25.70
C ILE A 146 -12.72 -38.15 -26.19
N PHE A 147 -13.89 -37.73 -26.67
CA PHE A 147 -14.14 -36.36 -27.11
C PHE A 147 -15.45 -35.81 -26.52
N ASP A 148 -15.33 -34.65 -25.86
CA ASP A 148 -16.49 -33.86 -25.43
C ASP A 148 -17.18 -33.21 -26.64
N ALA A 149 -18.47 -32.88 -26.46
CA ALA A 149 -19.38 -32.38 -27.48
C ALA A 149 -18.88 -31.16 -28.28
N ASP A 150 -18.02 -30.34 -27.67
CA ASP A 150 -17.49 -29.10 -28.22
C ASP A 150 -16.19 -29.26 -29.02
N PHE A 151 -15.58 -30.44 -29.04
CA PHE A 151 -14.29 -30.70 -29.69
C PHE A 151 -14.45 -31.12 -31.16
N VAL A 152 -13.44 -30.76 -31.95
CA VAL A 152 -13.33 -31.14 -33.37
C VAL A 152 -11.94 -31.75 -33.58
N PRO A 153 -11.77 -33.09 -33.47
CA PRO A 153 -10.47 -33.70 -33.70
C PRO A 153 -10.03 -33.57 -35.16
N PRO A 154 -8.73 -33.34 -35.44
CA PRO A 154 -8.21 -33.37 -36.80
C PRO A 154 -8.27 -34.80 -37.37
N PRO A 155 -8.42 -34.98 -38.69
CA PRO A 155 -8.57 -36.30 -39.31
C PRO A 155 -7.43 -37.27 -38.98
N ASP A 156 -6.20 -36.79 -38.83
CA ASP A 156 -5.01 -37.59 -38.53
C ASP A 156 -4.81 -37.92 -37.03
N PHE A 157 -5.75 -37.53 -36.15
CA PHE A 157 -5.59 -37.63 -34.70
C PHE A 157 -5.16 -39.02 -34.23
N LEU A 158 -5.91 -40.08 -34.61
CA LEU A 158 -5.62 -41.45 -34.17
C LEU A 158 -4.29 -41.97 -34.74
N ARG A 159 -3.95 -41.62 -35.97
CA ARG A 159 -2.66 -42.01 -36.58
C ARG A 159 -1.47 -41.40 -35.86
N ARG A 160 -1.64 -40.23 -35.24
CA ARG A 160 -0.59 -39.56 -34.47
C ARG A 160 -0.55 -39.97 -33.01
N THR A 161 -1.65 -40.47 -32.43
CA THR A 161 -1.66 -40.90 -31.01
C THR A 161 -1.35 -42.37 -30.83
N ILE A 162 -1.87 -43.25 -31.68
CA ILE A 162 -1.77 -44.71 -31.50
C ILE A 162 -0.32 -45.25 -31.50
N PRO A 163 0.61 -44.77 -32.34
CA PRO A 163 2.00 -45.24 -32.33
C PRO A 163 2.71 -45.11 -30.97
N HIS A 164 2.30 -44.17 -30.11
CA HIS A 164 2.90 -44.00 -28.79
C HIS A 164 2.56 -45.12 -27.79
N PHE A 165 1.54 -45.94 -28.07
CA PHE A 165 1.18 -47.09 -27.23
C PHE A 165 2.02 -48.35 -27.52
N MET A 166 3.00 -48.26 -28.42
CA MET A 166 4.03 -49.30 -28.56
C MET A 166 4.87 -49.42 -27.28
N ASP A 167 4.95 -48.37 -26.45
CA ASP A 167 5.38 -48.49 -25.06
C ASP A 167 4.20 -49.03 -24.22
N ALA A 168 4.35 -50.27 -23.74
CA ALA A 168 3.35 -50.97 -22.94
C ALA A 168 2.99 -50.22 -21.64
N ARG A 169 3.85 -49.32 -21.14
CA ARG A 169 3.59 -48.53 -19.92
C ARG A 169 2.77 -47.27 -20.18
N VAL A 170 2.53 -46.89 -21.44
CA VAL A 170 1.71 -45.72 -21.76
C VAL A 170 0.24 -46.08 -21.57
N ALA A 171 -0.38 -45.40 -20.60
CA ALA A 171 -1.82 -45.47 -20.35
C ALA A 171 -2.59 -44.45 -21.18
N VAL A 172 -2.02 -43.26 -21.38
CA VAL A 172 -2.73 -42.14 -22.01
C VAL A 172 -1.84 -41.38 -22.96
N VAL A 173 -2.42 -40.95 -24.08
CA VAL A 173 -1.85 -39.94 -24.97
C VAL A 173 -2.84 -38.78 -25.06
N GLN A 174 -2.47 -37.63 -24.49
CA GLN A 174 -3.28 -36.41 -24.46
C GLN A 174 -2.79 -35.42 -25.53
N ALA A 175 -3.71 -34.89 -26.33
CA ALA A 175 -3.44 -33.82 -27.28
C ALA A 175 -3.66 -32.44 -26.66
N ARG A 176 -3.08 -31.41 -27.30
CA ARG A 176 -3.24 -30.00 -26.93
C ARG A 176 -4.62 -29.49 -27.32
N TRP A 177 -5.25 -28.70 -26.45
CA TRP A 177 -6.50 -28.02 -26.80
C TRP A 177 -6.24 -26.79 -27.67
N GLY A 178 -7.02 -26.66 -28.73
CA GLY A 178 -7.14 -25.43 -29.53
C GLY A 178 -8.48 -24.74 -29.29
N HIS A 179 -8.74 -23.65 -30.03
CA HIS A 179 -9.91 -22.81 -29.78
C HIS A 179 -10.63 -22.48 -31.09
N LEU A 180 -11.92 -22.81 -31.20
CA LEU A 180 -12.73 -22.52 -32.40
C LEU A 180 -13.19 -21.06 -32.47
N ASN A 181 -13.43 -20.43 -31.33
CA ASN A 181 -14.05 -19.12 -31.19
C ASN A 181 -13.19 -18.17 -30.33
N ARG A 182 -11.87 -18.26 -30.45
CA ARG A 182 -10.89 -17.43 -29.72
C ARG A 182 -11.26 -15.94 -29.78
N ASP A 183 -11.40 -15.41 -30.99
CA ASP A 183 -11.54 -13.98 -31.25
C ASP A 183 -13.00 -13.49 -31.18
N PHE A 184 -13.93 -14.29 -30.64
CA PHE A 184 -15.35 -13.95 -30.59
C PHE A 184 -15.66 -12.79 -29.61
N SER A 185 -14.96 -12.73 -28.49
CA SER A 185 -15.17 -11.72 -27.44
C SER A 185 -13.93 -11.60 -26.54
N LEU A 186 -13.84 -10.52 -25.76
CA LEU A 186 -12.79 -10.38 -24.74
C LEU A 186 -12.80 -11.54 -23.72
N LEU A 187 -13.97 -12.13 -23.44
CA LEU A 187 -14.09 -13.27 -22.52
C LEU A 187 -13.53 -14.56 -23.12
N THR A 188 -13.84 -14.87 -24.38
CA THR A 188 -13.29 -16.06 -25.07
C THR A 188 -11.80 -15.92 -25.30
N GLU A 189 -11.34 -14.70 -25.59
CA GLU A 189 -9.93 -14.42 -25.74
C GLU A 189 -9.15 -14.60 -24.43
N ALA A 190 -9.66 -14.04 -23.31
CA ALA A 190 -9.08 -14.23 -21.98
C ALA A 190 -8.98 -15.73 -21.62
N GLN A 191 -10.05 -16.49 -21.84
CA GLN A 191 -10.06 -17.94 -21.62
C GLN A 191 -8.98 -18.67 -22.45
N SER A 192 -8.84 -18.29 -23.72
CA SER A 192 -7.85 -18.90 -24.61
C SER A 192 -6.42 -18.70 -24.10
N LEU A 193 -6.11 -17.52 -23.55
CA LEU A 193 -4.79 -17.21 -22.98
C LEU A 193 -4.47 -18.11 -21.78
N GLY A 194 -5.44 -18.30 -20.87
CA GLY A 194 -5.28 -19.17 -19.70
C GLY A 194 -5.08 -20.64 -20.08
N ILE A 195 -5.89 -21.15 -21.01
CA ILE A 195 -5.79 -22.53 -21.51
C ILE A 195 -4.48 -22.74 -22.26
N ASP A 196 -4.02 -21.77 -23.05
CA ASP A 196 -2.71 -21.82 -23.72
C ASP A 196 -1.56 -21.92 -22.70
N GLY A 197 -1.67 -21.28 -21.53
CA GLY A 197 -0.71 -21.45 -20.44
C GLY A 197 -0.62 -22.90 -19.94
N HIS A 198 -1.78 -23.49 -19.63
CA HIS A 198 -1.87 -24.87 -19.13
C HIS A 198 -1.39 -25.88 -20.18
N PHE A 199 -1.89 -25.80 -21.41
CA PHE A 199 -1.62 -26.79 -22.46
C PHE A 199 -0.35 -26.51 -23.26
N GLY A 200 0.12 -25.28 -23.32
CA GLY A 200 1.33 -24.88 -24.02
C GLY A 200 2.60 -24.97 -23.16
N VAL A 201 2.47 -24.89 -21.82
CA VAL A 201 3.63 -24.88 -20.92
C VAL A 201 3.52 -25.92 -19.80
N GLU A 202 2.45 -25.89 -19.00
CA GLU A 202 2.36 -26.75 -17.80
C GLU A 202 2.33 -28.24 -18.13
N GLN A 203 1.42 -28.67 -19.02
CA GLN A 203 1.25 -30.06 -19.43
C GLN A 203 2.55 -30.63 -20.04
N PRO A 204 3.21 -29.96 -21.01
CA PRO A 204 4.52 -30.39 -21.49
C PRO A 204 5.60 -30.40 -20.39
N ALA A 205 5.67 -29.37 -19.54
CA ALA A 205 6.66 -29.28 -18.46
C ALA A 205 6.58 -30.48 -17.51
N ARG A 206 5.35 -30.85 -17.11
CA ARG A 206 5.10 -32.02 -16.26
C ARG A 206 5.45 -33.32 -16.97
N CYS A 207 4.98 -33.49 -18.21
CA CYS A 207 5.24 -34.69 -19.01
C CYS A 207 6.75 -34.93 -19.19
N TRP A 208 7.49 -33.90 -19.61
CA TRP A 208 8.93 -34.02 -19.87
C TRP A 208 9.77 -34.05 -18.59
N GLY A 209 9.28 -33.44 -17.52
CA GLY A 209 9.90 -33.45 -16.19
C GLY A 209 9.58 -34.68 -15.35
N ASN A 210 8.90 -35.70 -15.89
CA ASN A 210 8.43 -36.89 -15.17
C ASN A 210 7.62 -36.57 -13.90
N LEU A 211 6.81 -35.50 -13.95
CA LEU A 211 5.86 -35.16 -12.90
C LEU A 211 4.50 -35.81 -13.17
N LEU A 212 3.71 -36.01 -12.11
CA LEU A 212 2.34 -36.49 -12.27
C LEU A 212 1.51 -35.51 -13.11
N LEU A 213 0.80 -36.09 -14.07
CA LEU A 213 0.00 -35.40 -15.08
C LEU A 213 -1.48 -35.78 -14.97
N ASN A 214 -2.37 -34.95 -15.50
CA ASN A 214 -3.78 -35.29 -15.63
C ASN A 214 -4.20 -35.36 -17.10
N PHE A 215 -5.00 -36.38 -17.41
CA PHE A 215 -5.91 -36.35 -18.55
C PHE A 215 -6.97 -35.27 -18.29
N ASN A 216 -7.27 -34.45 -19.29
CA ASN A 216 -8.20 -33.31 -19.15
C ASN A 216 -9.64 -33.67 -19.57
N GLY A 217 -9.97 -34.96 -19.56
CA GLY A 217 -11.33 -35.44 -19.77
C GLY A 217 -11.76 -35.57 -21.24
N THR A 218 -10.93 -35.13 -22.20
CA THR A 218 -11.23 -35.13 -23.64
C THR A 218 -9.95 -34.91 -24.46
N ALA A 219 -10.02 -35.12 -25.77
CA ALA A 219 -8.93 -34.95 -26.72
C ALA A 219 -7.71 -35.81 -26.36
N GLY A 220 -7.96 -37.05 -25.97
CA GLY A 220 -6.90 -38.03 -25.75
C GLY A 220 -7.40 -39.45 -25.84
N VAL A 221 -6.44 -40.36 -25.89
CA VAL A 221 -6.65 -41.80 -26.03
C VAL A 221 -6.19 -42.48 -24.76
N TRP A 222 -7.00 -43.39 -24.23
CA TRP A 222 -6.69 -44.25 -23.09
C TRP A 222 -6.46 -45.69 -23.55
N ARG A 223 -5.54 -46.39 -22.90
CA ARG A 223 -5.46 -47.85 -22.94
C ARG A 223 -6.49 -48.43 -21.97
N ARG A 224 -7.36 -49.32 -22.45
CA ARG A 224 -8.39 -50.00 -21.63
C ARG A 224 -7.81 -50.63 -20.38
N ALA A 225 -6.75 -51.43 -20.52
CA ALA A 225 -6.12 -52.15 -19.41
C ALA A 225 -5.68 -51.21 -18.27
N ALA A 226 -5.24 -49.98 -18.60
CA ALA A 226 -4.85 -49.00 -17.60
C ALA A 226 -6.06 -48.43 -16.84
N ILE A 227 -7.22 -48.27 -17.49
CA ILE A 227 -8.46 -47.85 -16.83
C ILE A 227 -8.92 -48.94 -15.85
N GLU A 228 -8.91 -50.20 -16.30
CA GLU A 228 -9.35 -51.35 -15.50
C GLU A 228 -8.42 -51.57 -14.30
N ASP A 229 -7.11 -51.61 -14.51
CA ASP A 229 -6.11 -51.75 -13.45
C ASP A 229 -6.18 -50.59 -12.43
N ALA A 230 -6.46 -49.37 -12.89
CA ALA A 230 -6.62 -48.23 -12.00
C ALA A 230 -7.86 -48.33 -11.10
N GLY A 231 -8.84 -49.18 -11.42
CA GLY A 231 -10.11 -49.36 -10.71
C GLY A 231 -11.33 -48.70 -11.41
N GLY A 232 -11.22 -48.40 -12.70
CA GLY A 232 -12.31 -47.85 -13.51
C GLY A 232 -12.64 -46.37 -13.29
N TRP A 233 -13.71 -45.93 -13.93
CA TRP A 233 -14.27 -44.58 -13.79
C TRP A 233 -15.02 -44.43 -12.46
N ALA A 234 -14.42 -43.74 -11.50
CA ALA A 234 -15.06 -43.41 -10.23
C ALA A 234 -15.91 -42.14 -10.37
N HIS A 235 -17.10 -42.13 -9.78
CA HIS A 235 -18.05 -41.01 -9.85
C HIS A 235 -18.24 -40.29 -8.50
N ASP A 236 -17.36 -40.58 -7.54
CA ASP A 236 -17.32 -39.96 -6.20
C ASP A 236 -16.67 -38.56 -6.23
N THR A 237 -15.95 -38.22 -7.30
CA THR A 237 -15.40 -36.88 -7.59
C THR A 237 -16.04 -36.30 -8.85
N LEU A 238 -16.10 -34.95 -8.95
CA LEU A 238 -16.60 -34.25 -10.15
C LEU A 238 -15.58 -34.18 -11.31
N THR A 239 -14.34 -34.58 -11.05
CA THR A 239 -13.24 -34.65 -12.02
C THR A 239 -12.71 -36.08 -12.01
N GLU A 240 -13.54 -36.99 -12.54
CA GLU A 240 -13.27 -38.42 -12.66
C GLU A 240 -11.99 -38.71 -13.47
N ASP A 241 -11.70 -37.84 -14.43
CA ASP A 241 -10.54 -37.86 -15.33
C ASP A 241 -9.23 -37.60 -14.58
N LEU A 242 -9.21 -36.57 -13.75
CA LEU A 242 -8.09 -36.24 -12.88
C LEU A 242 -7.83 -37.36 -11.86
N ASP A 243 -8.89 -37.89 -11.24
CA ASP A 243 -8.81 -38.99 -10.28
C ASP A 243 -8.21 -40.26 -10.91
N LEU A 244 -8.74 -40.67 -12.07
CA LEU A 244 -8.24 -41.84 -12.80
C LEU A 244 -6.77 -41.68 -13.23
N SER A 245 -6.41 -40.50 -13.70
CA SER A 245 -5.03 -40.18 -14.12
C SER A 245 -4.00 -40.41 -13.02
N TYR A 246 -4.30 -39.94 -11.81
CA TYR A 246 -3.40 -40.11 -10.66
C TYR A 246 -3.37 -41.55 -10.16
N ARG A 247 -4.53 -42.23 -10.09
CA ARG A 247 -4.59 -43.65 -9.72
C ARG A 247 -3.79 -44.54 -10.67
N ALA A 248 -3.86 -44.29 -11.98
CA ALA A 248 -3.08 -45.03 -12.97
C ALA A 248 -1.57 -44.81 -12.77
N GLN A 249 -1.12 -43.56 -12.62
CA GLN A 249 0.30 -43.26 -12.43
C GLN A 249 0.87 -43.80 -11.11
N LEU A 250 0.06 -43.87 -10.04
CA LEU A 250 0.46 -44.51 -8.78
C LEU A 250 0.68 -46.03 -8.92
N ARG A 251 0.11 -46.65 -9.95
CA ARG A 251 0.37 -48.05 -10.35
C ARG A 251 1.49 -48.20 -11.37
N GLY A 252 2.20 -47.11 -11.70
CA GLY A 252 3.36 -47.13 -12.60
C GLY A 252 3.04 -46.87 -14.07
N TRP A 253 1.78 -46.59 -14.42
CA TRP A 253 1.42 -46.16 -15.77
C TRP A 253 1.93 -44.76 -16.10
N ARG A 254 2.15 -44.49 -17.39
CA ARG A 254 2.62 -43.19 -17.91
C ARG A 254 1.56 -42.48 -18.73
N ILE A 255 1.51 -41.17 -18.59
CA ILE A 255 0.69 -40.28 -19.42
C ILE A 255 1.65 -39.48 -20.31
N LEU A 256 1.41 -39.50 -21.62
CA LEU A 256 2.14 -38.71 -22.60
C LEU A 256 1.30 -37.53 -23.07
N PHE A 257 1.96 -36.39 -23.27
CA PHE A 257 1.35 -35.17 -23.78
C PHE A 257 1.97 -34.75 -25.11
N LEU A 258 1.15 -34.50 -26.12
CA LEU A 258 1.57 -34.10 -27.46
C LEU A 258 1.22 -32.62 -27.72
N PRO A 259 2.15 -31.67 -27.53
CA PRO A 259 1.88 -30.24 -27.72
C PRO A 259 1.59 -29.85 -29.18
N ASP A 260 2.13 -30.61 -30.14
CA ASP A 260 2.02 -30.32 -31.58
C ASP A 260 0.79 -30.97 -32.23
N LEU A 261 0.02 -31.78 -31.49
CA LEU A 261 -1.28 -32.31 -31.94
C LEU A 261 -2.37 -31.46 -31.30
N VAL A 262 -3.12 -30.72 -32.11
CA VAL A 262 -4.11 -29.74 -31.64
C VAL A 262 -5.52 -30.22 -31.93
N CYS A 263 -6.36 -30.27 -30.90
CA CYS A 263 -7.78 -30.57 -31.01
C CYS A 263 -8.59 -29.33 -30.56
N PRO A 264 -9.15 -28.55 -31.49
CA PRO A 264 -9.87 -27.32 -31.16
C PRO A 264 -11.24 -27.58 -30.51
N ALA A 265 -11.62 -26.69 -29.58
CA ALA A 265 -12.91 -26.72 -28.88
C ALA A 265 -13.61 -25.35 -28.84
N GLU A 266 -14.92 -25.36 -28.63
CA GLU A 266 -15.73 -24.15 -28.43
C GLU A 266 -15.69 -23.65 -26.98
N LEU A 267 -15.13 -22.45 -26.79
CA LEU A 267 -15.07 -21.78 -25.50
C LEU A 267 -16.44 -21.20 -25.10
N PRO A 268 -16.77 -21.20 -23.80
CA PRO A 268 -17.95 -20.50 -23.26
C PRO A 268 -17.96 -19.01 -23.64
N VAL A 269 -19.04 -18.56 -24.28
CA VAL A 269 -19.22 -17.14 -24.67
C VAL A 269 -19.93 -16.30 -23.59
N LEU A 270 -20.52 -16.95 -22.58
CA LEU A 270 -21.21 -16.30 -21.46
C LEU A 270 -20.43 -16.48 -20.15
N ILE A 271 -20.39 -15.44 -19.32
CA ILE A 271 -19.67 -15.47 -18.04
C ILE A 271 -20.24 -16.52 -17.08
N ALA A 272 -21.56 -16.75 -17.13
CA ALA A 272 -22.23 -17.79 -16.37
C ALA A 272 -21.75 -19.21 -16.75
N GLY A 273 -21.53 -19.45 -18.05
CA GLY A 273 -21.00 -20.71 -18.56
C GLY A 273 -19.56 -20.93 -18.12
N PHE A 274 -18.72 -19.90 -18.22
CA PHE A 274 -17.33 -19.92 -17.75
C PHE A 274 -17.25 -20.19 -16.24
N LYS A 275 -18.03 -19.47 -15.42
CA LYS A 275 -18.10 -19.69 -13.96
C LYS A 275 -18.60 -21.09 -13.59
N SER A 276 -19.52 -21.67 -14.36
CA SER A 276 -19.95 -23.07 -14.15
C SER A 276 -18.79 -24.04 -14.37
N GLN A 277 -18.03 -23.85 -15.45
CA GLN A 277 -16.88 -24.68 -15.77
C GLN A 277 -15.79 -24.59 -14.70
N GLN A 278 -15.41 -23.37 -14.28
CA GLN A 278 -14.42 -23.14 -13.23
C GLN A 278 -14.83 -23.76 -11.89
N ARG A 279 -16.11 -23.63 -11.49
CA ARG A 279 -16.62 -24.24 -10.25
C ARG A 279 -16.52 -25.76 -10.25
N ARG A 280 -16.81 -26.41 -11.38
CA ARG A 280 -16.70 -27.86 -11.53
C ARG A 280 -15.25 -28.32 -11.36
N TRP A 281 -14.32 -27.68 -12.08
CA TRP A 281 -12.90 -28.01 -12.00
C TRP A 281 -12.33 -27.76 -10.60
N ALA A 282 -12.70 -26.65 -9.96
CA ALA A 282 -12.23 -26.33 -8.62
C ALA A 282 -12.74 -27.31 -7.57
N LYS A 283 -14.04 -27.61 -7.57
CA LYS A 283 -14.62 -28.57 -6.61
C LYS A 283 -14.05 -29.97 -6.83
N GLY A 284 -14.02 -30.44 -8.08
CA GLY A 284 -13.51 -31.77 -8.41
C GLY A 284 -12.04 -31.95 -8.04
N SER A 285 -11.19 -30.98 -8.39
CA SER A 285 -9.76 -31.04 -8.08
C SER A 285 -9.49 -31.17 -6.57
N ILE A 286 -10.19 -30.40 -5.73
CA ILE A 286 -10.06 -30.49 -4.28
C ILE A 286 -10.64 -31.81 -3.73
N GLN A 287 -11.73 -32.33 -4.29
CA GLN A 287 -12.23 -33.67 -3.92
C GLN A 287 -11.20 -34.76 -4.23
N THR A 288 -10.58 -34.70 -5.42
CA THR A 288 -9.50 -35.61 -5.80
C THR A 288 -8.28 -35.45 -4.91
N ALA A 289 -7.93 -34.21 -4.51
CA ALA A 289 -6.87 -33.95 -3.56
C ALA A 289 -7.13 -34.65 -2.21
N LEU A 290 -8.33 -34.47 -1.65
CA LEU A 290 -8.73 -35.09 -0.38
C LEU A 290 -8.71 -36.63 -0.45
N LYS A 291 -9.08 -37.19 -1.61
CA LYS A 291 -9.09 -38.64 -1.86
C LYS A 291 -7.69 -39.23 -2.03
N LEU A 292 -6.83 -38.58 -2.83
CA LEU A 292 -5.59 -39.19 -3.31
C LEU A 292 -4.32 -38.70 -2.60
N LEU A 293 -4.32 -37.51 -1.97
CA LEU A 293 -3.11 -37.02 -1.28
C LEU A 293 -2.57 -37.98 -0.22
N PRO A 294 -3.38 -38.62 0.63
CA PRO A 294 -2.86 -39.59 1.60
C PRO A 294 -2.07 -40.73 0.93
N ALA A 295 -2.61 -41.29 -0.16
CA ALA A 295 -1.96 -42.36 -0.92
C ALA A 295 -0.69 -41.86 -1.63
N ILE A 296 -0.71 -40.65 -2.20
CA ILE A 296 0.46 -40.03 -2.83
C ILE A 296 1.58 -39.82 -1.80
N LEU A 297 1.27 -39.34 -0.61
CA LEU A 297 2.26 -39.10 0.45
C LEU A 297 2.88 -40.40 0.97
N ALA A 298 2.09 -41.49 1.03
CA ALA A 298 2.55 -42.82 1.41
C ALA A 298 3.32 -43.56 0.29
N SER A 299 3.20 -43.14 -0.97
CA SER A 299 3.85 -43.79 -2.11
C SER A 299 5.39 -43.69 -2.09
N PRO A 300 6.12 -44.53 -2.84
CA PRO A 300 7.58 -44.45 -2.97
C PRO A 300 8.07 -43.30 -3.88
N LEU A 301 7.18 -42.39 -4.31
CA LEU A 301 7.56 -41.25 -5.15
C LEU A 301 8.52 -40.31 -4.41
N SER A 302 9.38 -39.61 -5.18
CA SER A 302 10.31 -38.64 -4.60
C SER A 302 9.58 -37.46 -3.95
N ALA A 303 10.23 -36.84 -2.96
CA ALA A 303 9.67 -35.67 -2.27
C ALA A 303 9.27 -34.54 -3.23
N TRP A 304 10.06 -34.35 -4.30
CA TRP A 304 9.78 -33.36 -5.34
C TRP A 304 8.49 -33.67 -6.13
N VAL A 305 8.29 -34.92 -6.53
CA VAL A 305 7.07 -35.33 -7.26
C VAL A 305 5.85 -35.22 -6.35
N LYS A 306 5.98 -35.60 -5.07
CA LYS A 306 4.92 -35.43 -4.06
C LYS A 306 4.53 -33.96 -3.87
N TYR A 307 5.52 -33.06 -3.78
CA TYR A 307 5.29 -31.62 -3.70
C TYR A 307 4.57 -31.08 -4.95
N GLN A 308 5.03 -31.46 -6.14
CA GLN A 308 4.40 -31.05 -7.40
C GLN A 308 2.98 -31.61 -7.58
N ALA A 309 2.72 -32.81 -7.06
CA ALA A 309 1.39 -33.40 -7.00
C ALA A 309 0.46 -32.62 -6.06
N LEU A 310 0.95 -32.24 -4.87
CA LEU A 310 0.23 -31.40 -3.92
C LEU A 310 -0.17 -30.06 -4.56
N ILE A 311 0.81 -29.33 -5.11
CA ILE A 311 0.57 -28.03 -5.75
C ILE A 311 -0.43 -28.14 -6.91
N HIS A 312 -0.37 -29.22 -7.71
CA HIS A 312 -1.29 -29.43 -8.83
C HIS A 312 -2.74 -29.65 -8.36
N LEU A 313 -2.94 -30.62 -7.47
CA LEU A 313 -4.27 -31.03 -7.00
C LEU A 313 -4.93 -29.94 -6.14
N THR A 314 -4.15 -29.04 -5.56
CA THR A 314 -4.64 -27.95 -4.71
C THR A 314 -4.57 -26.58 -5.37
N TYR A 315 -4.21 -26.49 -6.65
CA TYR A 315 -4.01 -25.22 -7.37
C TYR A 315 -5.19 -24.24 -7.24
N TYR A 316 -6.44 -24.74 -7.21
CA TYR A 316 -7.62 -23.90 -7.05
C TYR A 316 -7.75 -23.20 -5.69
N LEU A 317 -6.95 -23.59 -4.68
CA LEU A 317 -6.83 -22.87 -3.40
C LEU A 317 -6.35 -21.42 -3.60
N ILE A 318 -5.75 -21.08 -4.74
CA ILE A 318 -5.40 -19.69 -5.07
C ILE A 318 -6.59 -18.73 -4.91
N HIS A 319 -7.81 -19.14 -5.27
CA HIS A 319 -8.99 -18.27 -5.21
C HIS A 319 -9.43 -17.91 -3.77
N PRO A 320 -9.63 -18.87 -2.84
CA PRO A 320 -9.94 -18.52 -1.45
C PRO A 320 -8.78 -17.80 -0.76
N LEU A 321 -7.52 -18.10 -1.11
CA LEU A 321 -6.36 -17.36 -0.58
C LEU A 321 -6.35 -15.90 -1.06
N MET A 322 -6.63 -15.66 -2.35
CA MET A 322 -6.80 -14.31 -2.91
C MET A 322 -7.92 -13.53 -2.21
N LEU A 323 -9.06 -14.17 -1.95
CA LEU A 323 -10.15 -13.54 -1.19
C LEU A 323 -9.74 -13.24 0.26
N ALA A 324 -9.03 -14.16 0.92
CA ALA A 324 -8.55 -13.95 2.28
C ALA A 324 -7.61 -12.74 2.35
N VAL A 325 -6.66 -12.60 1.42
CA VAL A 325 -5.76 -11.44 1.35
C VAL A 325 -6.54 -10.14 1.20
N VAL A 326 -7.51 -10.08 0.29
CA VAL A 326 -8.31 -8.86 0.07
C VAL A 326 -9.21 -8.54 1.27
N LEU A 327 -9.93 -9.52 1.81
CA LEU A 327 -10.85 -9.30 2.93
C LEU A 327 -10.11 -8.95 4.22
N LEU A 328 -8.90 -9.48 4.43
CA LEU A 328 -8.09 -9.21 5.62
C LEU A 328 -7.22 -7.94 5.50
N SER A 329 -7.09 -7.37 4.30
CA SER A 329 -6.27 -6.17 4.06
C SER A 329 -6.71 -4.97 4.91
N VAL A 330 -8.01 -4.75 5.11
CA VAL A 330 -8.53 -3.68 5.99
C VAL A 330 -8.29 -4.00 7.48
N PRO A 331 -8.66 -5.20 8.01
CA PRO A 331 -8.31 -5.59 9.37
C PRO A 331 -6.83 -5.43 9.74
N LEU A 332 -5.92 -5.67 8.79
CA LEU A 332 -4.47 -5.50 8.99
C LEU A 332 -4.05 -4.05 9.22
N LEU A 333 -4.76 -3.07 8.64
CA LEU A 333 -4.52 -1.65 8.94
C LEU A 333 -4.74 -1.33 10.42
N GLY A 334 -5.60 -2.08 11.12
CA GLY A 334 -5.87 -1.95 12.55
C GLY A 334 -4.88 -2.69 13.48
N LEU A 335 -3.85 -3.36 12.93
CA LEU A 335 -2.85 -4.13 13.69
C LEU A 335 -1.53 -3.38 13.91
N GLN A 336 -1.48 -2.05 13.71
CA GLN A 336 -0.30 -1.22 13.94
C GLN A 336 0.26 -1.44 15.36
N GLY A 337 1.51 -1.91 15.45
CA GLY A 337 2.17 -2.30 16.71
C GLY A 337 3.09 -3.53 16.62
N LEU A 338 3.07 -4.26 15.51
CA LEU A 338 3.96 -5.40 15.23
C LEU A 338 4.72 -5.24 13.90
N ALA A 339 5.11 -4.01 13.55
CA ALA A 339 5.73 -3.72 12.26
C ALA A 339 7.15 -4.32 12.18
N PRO A 340 7.43 -5.23 11.24
CA PRO A 340 8.80 -5.66 10.95
C PRO A 340 9.65 -4.49 10.46
N SER A 341 10.96 -4.59 10.60
CA SER A 341 11.89 -3.55 10.12
C SER A 341 11.72 -3.29 8.61
N ALA A 342 12.05 -2.07 8.17
CA ALA A 342 11.93 -1.67 6.76
C ALA A 342 12.64 -2.61 5.76
N PRO A 343 13.83 -3.18 6.06
CA PRO A 343 14.45 -4.19 5.20
C PRO A 343 13.62 -5.49 5.09
N THR A 344 12.99 -5.92 6.18
CA THR A 344 12.10 -7.10 6.18
C THR A 344 10.85 -6.84 5.34
N LEU A 345 10.25 -5.66 5.47
CA LEU A 345 9.09 -5.27 4.66
C LEU A 345 9.44 -5.15 3.17
N LEU A 346 10.60 -4.59 2.83
CA LEU A 346 11.10 -4.52 1.45
C LEU A 346 11.39 -5.92 0.89
N GLY A 347 12.06 -6.79 1.65
CA GLY A 347 12.36 -8.16 1.26
C GLY A 347 11.09 -8.98 1.01
N VAL A 348 10.10 -8.91 1.91
CA VAL A 348 8.80 -9.58 1.72
C VAL A 348 8.05 -9.02 0.51
N SER A 349 8.08 -7.71 0.29
CA SER A 349 7.44 -7.07 -0.87
C SER A 349 8.06 -7.50 -2.20
N LEU A 350 9.39 -7.61 -2.27
CA LEU A 350 10.11 -8.07 -3.46
C LEU A 350 9.84 -9.56 -3.75
N LEU A 351 9.82 -10.41 -2.73
CA LEU A 351 9.45 -11.82 -2.87
C LEU A 351 8.01 -12.00 -3.34
N PHE A 352 7.09 -11.19 -2.84
CA PHE A 352 5.69 -11.24 -3.25
C PHE A 352 5.48 -10.70 -4.67
N ALA A 353 6.19 -9.63 -5.05
CA ALA A 353 6.22 -9.14 -6.42
C ALA A 353 6.70 -10.24 -7.37
N LEU A 354 7.81 -10.92 -7.04
CA LEU A 354 8.35 -12.04 -7.82
C LEU A 354 7.29 -13.14 -8.03
N ALA A 355 6.63 -13.62 -6.96
CA ALA A 355 5.60 -14.65 -7.10
C ALA A 355 4.38 -14.19 -7.93
N THR A 356 3.99 -12.93 -7.82
CA THR A 356 2.86 -12.35 -8.56
C THR A 356 3.14 -12.30 -10.07
N PHE A 357 4.38 -12.03 -10.47
CA PHE A 357 4.76 -12.02 -11.88
C PHE A 357 4.96 -13.43 -12.48
N GLY A 358 5.02 -14.49 -11.67
CA GLY A 358 5.22 -15.87 -12.14
C GLY A 358 4.18 -16.32 -13.18
N PRO A 359 2.88 -16.34 -12.84
CA PRO A 359 1.82 -16.70 -13.79
C PRO A 359 1.78 -15.80 -15.03
N GLY A 360 1.97 -14.48 -14.85
CA GLY A 360 2.05 -13.54 -15.98
C GLY A 360 3.21 -13.87 -16.93
N SER A 361 4.39 -14.16 -16.39
CA SER A 361 5.57 -14.58 -17.16
C SER A 361 5.28 -15.88 -17.92
N MET A 362 4.61 -16.83 -17.26
CA MET A 362 4.24 -18.10 -17.88
C MET A 362 3.26 -17.91 -19.03
N LEU A 363 2.27 -17.03 -18.90
CA LEU A 363 1.31 -16.73 -19.96
C LEU A 363 1.99 -16.03 -21.15
N VAL A 364 2.87 -15.05 -20.92
CA VAL A 364 3.65 -14.41 -21.99
C VAL A 364 4.49 -15.45 -22.75
N TYR A 365 5.21 -16.30 -22.01
CA TYR A 365 6.03 -17.34 -22.61
C TYR A 365 5.18 -18.37 -23.37
N ALA A 366 4.04 -18.79 -22.82
CA ALA A 366 3.12 -19.70 -23.49
C ALA A 366 2.65 -19.15 -24.84
N GLN A 367 2.32 -17.86 -24.92
CA GLN A 367 1.95 -17.24 -26.19
C GLN A 367 3.08 -17.29 -27.21
N SER A 368 4.34 -17.09 -26.78
CA SER A 368 5.50 -17.19 -27.66
C SER A 368 5.77 -18.60 -28.19
N VAL A 369 5.32 -19.63 -27.46
CA VAL A 369 5.46 -21.05 -27.85
C VAL A 369 4.31 -21.51 -28.73
N VAL A 370 3.09 -21.05 -28.44
CA VAL A 370 1.87 -21.53 -29.10
C VAL A 370 1.63 -20.86 -30.45
N ASP A 371 1.96 -19.56 -30.60
CA ASP A 371 1.68 -18.86 -31.86
C ASP A 371 2.71 -17.73 -32.14
N PRO A 372 3.34 -17.71 -33.34
CA PRO A 372 4.37 -16.73 -33.72
C PRO A 372 3.99 -15.25 -33.61
N SER A 373 2.70 -14.91 -33.70
CA SER A 373 2.18 -13.53 -33.65
C SER A 373 1.94 -13.01 -32.21
N TRP A 374 2.55 -13.66 -31.22
CA TRP A 374 2.35 -13.42 -29.78
C TRP A 374 2.52 -11.97 -29.32
N ARG A 375 3.40 -11.20 -29.95
CA ARG A 375 3.63 -9.79 -29.60
C ARG A 375 2.36 -8.94 -29.65
N ARG A 376 1.45 -9.22 -30.61
CA ARG A 376 0.16 -8.52 -30.72
C ARG A 376 -0.82 -8.94 -29.62
N ARG A 377 -0.70 -10.17 -29.11
CA ARG A 377 -1.59 -10.73 -28.09
C ARG A 377 -1.18 -10.40 -26.65
N VAL A 378 0.09 -10.11 -26.40
CA VAL A 378 0.59 -9.75 -25.05
C VAL A 378 -0.15 -8.56 -24.45
N TRP A 379 -0.53 -7.57 -25.28
CA TRP A 379 -1.31 -6.41 -24.82
C TRP A 379 -2.69 -6.77 -24.25
N LYS A 380 -3.19 -7.98 -24.51
CA LYS A 380 -4.49 -8.45 -24.04
C LYS A 380 -4.41 -9.28 -22.77
N LEU A 381 -3.21 -9.61 -22.28
CA LEU A 381 -3.02 -10.33 -21.00
C LEU A 381 -3.70 -9.70 -19.77
N PRO A 382 -3.85 -8.36 -19.66
CA PRO A 382 -4.62 -7.78 -18.55
C PRO A 382 -6.06 -8.30 -18.48
N THR A 383 -6.67 -8.69 -19.61
CA THR A 383 -8.05 -9.20 -19.62
C THR A 383 -8.21 -10.52 -18.87
N ILE A 384 -7.25 -11.45 -19.00
CA ILE A 384 -7.28 -12.71 -18.24
C ILE A 384 -7.00 -12.49 -16.75
N MET A 385 -6.18 -11.50 -16.39
CA MET A 385 -6.00 -11.14 -14.98
C MET A 385 -7.29 -10.59 -14.37
N ILE A 386 -7.98 -9.68 -15.07
CA ILE A 386 -9.27 -9.12 -14.65
C ILE A 386 -10.34 -10.21 -14.52
N ILE A 387 -10.51 -11.04 -15.56
CA ILE A 387 -11.50 -12.14 -15.54
C ILE A 387 -11.16 -13.19 -14.47
N GLY A 388 -9.88 -13.56 -14.35
CA GLY A 388 -9.39 -14.56 -13.39
C GLY A 388 -9.62 -14.13 -11.94
N VAL A 389 -9.34 -12.87 -11.61
CA VAL A 389 -9.65 -12.31 -10.29
C VAL A 389 -11.17 -12.22 -10.08
N GLY A 390 -11.92 -11.75 -11.09
CA GLY A 390 -13.35 -11.56 -10.97
C GLY A 390 -14.16 -12.83 -10.70
N VAL A 391 -13.69 -14.01 -11.13
CA VAL A 391 -14.35 -15.29 -10.82
C VAL A 391 -14.02 -15.86 -9.43
N ALA A 392 -13.09 -15.26 -8.70
CA ALA A 392 -12.56 -15.80 -7.45
C ALA A 392 -13.63 -16.06 -6.38
N TRP A 393 -14.66 -15.22 -6.28
CA TRP A 393 -15.81 -15.45 -5.40
C TRP A 393 -16.49 -16.79 -5.68
N SER A 394 -16.95 -16.98 -6.92
CA SER A 394 -17.69 -18.17 -7.31
C SER A 394 -16.86 -19.45 -7.21
N THR A 395 -15.57 -19.38 -7.54
CA THR A 395 -14.63 -20.50 -7.46
C THR A 395 -14.30 -20.86 -6.01
N SER A 396 -14.17 -19.87 -5.13
CA SER A 396 -13.92 -20.12 -3.70
C SER A 396 -15.07 -20.84 -3.02
N LEU A 397 -16.32 -20.49 -3.36
CA LEU A 397 -17.49 -21.21 -2.87
C LEU A 397 -17.48 -22.69 -3.30
N ALA A 398 -17.03 -22.97 -4.53
CA ALA A 398 -16.88 -24.34 -5.01
C ALA A 398 -15.80 -25.11 -4.25
N VAL A 399 -14.63 -24.50 -4.00
CA VAL A 399 -13.56 -25.07 -3.16
C VAL A 399 -14.08 -25.38 -1.76
N LEU A 400 -14.72 -24.43 -1.07
CA LEU A 400 -15.26 -24.63 0.28
C LEU A 400 -16.33 -25.73 0.31
N SER A 401 -17.14 -25.84 -0.74
CA SER A 401 -18.15 -26.89 -0.84
C SER A 401 -17.57 -28.30 -1.04
N ALA A 402 -16.31 -28.42 -1.49
CA ALA A 402 -15.64 -29.71 -1.66
C ALA A 402 -15.38 -30.42 -0.32
N PHE A 403 -15.22 -29.66 0.77
CA PHE A 403 -14.98 -30.20 2.11
C PHE A 403 -16.24 -30.75 2.80
N ARG A 404 -17.44 -30.47 2.27
CA ARG A 404 -18.69 -31.00 2.82
C ARG A 404 -18.84 -32.47 2.41
N ARG A 405 -18.64 -33.38 3.36
CA ARG A 405 -18.81 -34.83 3.15
C ARG A 405 -20.25 -35.15 2.69
N GLY A 406 -20.39 -36.03 1.69
CA GLY A 406 -21.65 -36.75 1.41
C GLY A 406 -22.47 -36.31 0.19
N LYS A 407 -22.08 -35.30 -0.61
CA LYS A 407 -22.74 -35.03 -1.90
C LYS A 407 -21.72 -34.62 -2.98
N ALA A 408 -21.40 -35.54 -3.90
CA ALA A 408 -20.95 -35.15 -5.23
C ALA A 408 -22.01 -34.16 -5.74
N GLY A 409 -21.63 -32.90 -5.94
CA GLY A 409 -22.60 -31.86 -6.25
C GLY A 409 -23.35 -32.17 -7.55
N GLU A 410 -24.49 -31.54 -7.77
CA GLU A 410 -25.19 -31.66 -9.05
C GLU A 410 -24.31 -31.13 -10.20
N PHE A 411 -24.05 -31.95 -11.22
CA PHE A 411 -23.32 -31.52 -12.42
C PHE A 411 -24.21 -30.58 -13.23
N VAL A 412 -23.90 -29.29 -13.17
CA VAL A 412 -24.53 -28.25 -14.00
C VAL A 412 -23.75 -28.13 -15.31
N ARG A 413 -24.42 -28.43 -16.43
CA ARG A 413 -23.82 -28.35 -17.77
C ARG A 413 -23.43 -26.93 -18.15
N THR A 414 -22.44 -26.80 -19.04
CA THR A 414 -22.04 -25.51 -19.62
C THR A 414 -22.69 -25.36 -21.00
N PRO A 415 -23.61 -24.40 -21.19
CA PRO A 415 -24.29 -24.22 -22.48
C PRO A 415 -23.30 -23.95 -23.63
N LYS A 416 -23.51 -24.63 -24.76
CA LYS A 416 -22.81 -24.42 -26.03
C LYS A 416 -23.75 -23.84 -27.07
N PHE A 417 -23.24 -23.03 -27.99
CA PHE A 417 -24.07 -22.30 -28.95
C PHE A 417 -23.71 -22.60 -30.40
N GLY A 418 -22.72 -23.46 -30.66
CA GLY A 418 -22.26 -23.81 -32.01
C GLY A 418 -21.45 -22.69 -32.65
N ILE A 419 -20.81 -21.82 -31.85
CA ILE A 419 -20.04 -20.68 -32.36
C ILE A 419 -18.65 -21.18 -32.78
N GLY A 420 -18.32 -21.02 -34.06
CA GLY A 420 -17.04 -21.41 -34.65
C GLY A 420 -16.36 -20.27 -35.42
N PRO A 421 -15.36 -20.58 -36.26
CA PRO A 421 -14.61 -19.57 -37.02
C PRO A 421 -15.46 -18.69 -37.95
N MET A 422 -16.62 -19.19 -38.40
CA MET A 422 -17.57 -18.45 -39.25
C MET A 422 -18.50 -17.51 -38.46
N GLY A 423 -18.32 -17.38 -37.14
CA GLY A 423 -19.12 -16.52 -36.28
C GLY A 423 -20.44 -17.15 -35.80
N GLY A 424 -21.35 -16.31 -35.29
CA GLY A 424 -22.66 -16.71 -34.77
C GLY A 424 -23.16 -15.78 -33.65
N HIS A 425 -24.40 -15.96 -33.20
CA HIS A 425 -24.92 -15.27 -32.01
C HIS A 425 -25.46 -16.26 -30.97
N TRP A 426 -25.50 -15.84 -29.70
CA TRP A 426 -26.07 -16.61 -28.59
C TRP A 426 -27.46 -16.07 -28.18
N ARG A 427 -27.75 -14.79 -28.43
CA ARG A 427 -29.03 -14.16 -28.10
C ARG A 427 -30.18 -14.89 -28.80
N GLY A 428 -31.25 -15.18 -28.06
CA GLY A 428 -32.43 -15.89 -28.57
C GLY A 428 -32.27 -17.42 -28.74
N LYS A 429 -31.09 -17.99 -28.52
CA LYS A 429 -30.90 -19.47 -28.54
C LYS A 429 -31.42 -20.11 -27.26
N ALA A 430 -31.86 -21.37 -27.36
CA ALA A 430 -32.17 -22.17 -26.19
C ALA A 430 -30.92 -22.24 -25.28
N TYR A 431 -31.12 -22.22 -23.95
CA TYR A 431 -30.08 -22.32 -22.92
C TYR A 431 -29.35 -21.02 -22.50
N ALA A 432 -29.78 -19.85 -22.98
CA ALA A 432 -29.39 -18.56 -22.38
C ALA A 432 -29.86 -18.47 -20.90
N GLY A 433 -28.95 -18.05 -20.02
CA GLY A 433 -29.03 -18.30 -18.57
C GLY A 433 -30.00 -17.40 -17.79
N ARG A 434 -30.46 -17.92 -16.64
CA ARG A 434 -31.26 -17.19 -15.63
C ARG A 434 -30.43 -16.14 -14.89
N ARG A 435 -31.09 -15.13 -14.31
CA ARG A 435 -30.47 -14.09 -13.46
C ARG A 435 -29.76 -14.71 -12.26
N GLN A 436 -28.47 -14.42 -12.10
CA GLN A 436 -27.65 -14.97 -11.03
C GLN A 436 -27.34 -13.91 -9.96
N TRP A 437 -27.79 -14.14 -8.73
CA TRP A 437 -27.55 -13.29 -7.56
C TRP A 437 -26.08 -13.04 -7.24
N GLY A 438 -25.20 -13.97 -7.65
CA GLY A 438 -23.75 -13.85 -7.44
C GLY A 438 -23.14 -12.57 -8.02
N GLY A 439 -23.73 -12.00 -9.06
CA GLY A 439 -23.26 -10.75 -9.67
C GLY A 439 -23.34 -9.55 -8.72
N VAL A 440 -24.32 -9.51 -7.82
CA VAL A 440 -24.45 -8.43 -6.81
C VAL A 440 -23.32 -8.51 -5.79
N VAL A 441 -23.00 -9.72 -5.33
CA VAL A 441 -21.90 -9.94 -4.38
C VAL A 441 -20.55 -9.61 -5.02
N GLU A 442 -20.37 -9.95 -6.29
CA GLU A 442 -19.17 -9.57 -7.06
C GLU A 442 -19.05 -8.05 -7.17
N ILE A 443 -20.13 -7.33 -7.48
CA ILE A 443 -20.09 -5.85 -7.46
C ILE A 443 -19.74 -5.32 -6.06
N ALA A 444 -20.35 -5.86 -5.00
CA ALA A 444 -20.06 -5.44 -3.63
C ALA A 444 -18.59 -5.66 -3.25
N LEU A 445 -18.01 -6.80 -3.62
CA LEU A 445 -16.57 -7.08 -3.46
C LEU A 445 -15.71 -6.11 -4.27
N GLY A 446 -16.13 -5.77 -5.50
CA GLY A 446 -15.45 -4.77 -6.32
C GLY A 446 -15.44 -3.38 -5.70
N LEU A 447 -16.58 -2.94 -5.16
CA LEU A 447 -16.71 -1.69 -4.42
C LEU A 447 -15.91 -1.71 -3.12
N TYR A 448 -15.90 -2.84 -2.40
CA TYR A 448 -15.04 -3.03 -1.22
C TYR A 448 -13.56 -2.89 -1.58
N CYS A 449 -13.09 -3.51 -2.68
CA CYS A 449 -11.72 -3.36 -3.16
C CYS A 449 -11.41 -1.92 -3.56
N ALA A 450 -12.33 -1.22 -4.22
CA ALA A 450 -12.14 0.19 -4.61
C ALA A 450 -12.06 1.10 -3.38
N TRP A 451 -12.94 0.89 -2.40
CA TRP A 451 -12.91 1.58 -1.11
C TRP A 451 -11.63 1.27 -0.35
N THR A 452 -11.19 0.01 -0.33
CA THR A 452 -9.93 -0.40 0.29
C THR A 452 -8.74 0.23 -0.43
N ALA A 453 -8.73 0.27 -1.76
CA ALA A 453 -7.69 0.95 -2.54
C ALA A 453 -7.63 2.44 -2.18
N TRP A 454 -8.79 3.09 -2.04
CA TRP A 454 -8.90 4.46 -1.56
C TRP A 454 -8.41 4.60 -0.10
N LEU A 455 -8.69 3.65 0.79
CA LEU A 455 -8.14 3.63 2.15
C LEU A 455 -6.62 3.50 2.15
N PHE A 456 -6.04 2.56 1.40
CA PHE A 456 -4.58 2.42 1.32
C PHE A 456 -3.92 3.63 0.65
N TRP A 457 -4.56 4.22 -0.35
CA TRP A 457 -4.14 5.47 -1.00
C TRP A 457 -4.12 6.64 0.01
N THR A 458 -5.21 6.83 0.76
CA THR A 458 -5.32 7.85 1.82
C THR A 458 -4.42 7.57 3.02
N ASN A 459 -4.02 6.31 3.24
CA ASN A 459 -3.03 5.92 4.25
C ASN A 459 -1.56 5.99 3.75
N GLY A 460 -1.31 6.47 2.53
CA GLY A 460 0.04 6.63 1.97
C GLY A 460 0.73 5.32 1.56
N GLN A 461 -0.01 4.19 1.52
CA GLN A 461 0.49 2.87 1.15
C GLN A 461 0.22 2.59 -0.34
N TYR A 462 0.81 3.41 -1.21
CA TYR A 462 0.54 3.37 -2.66
C TYR A 462 0.93 2.05 -3.33
N GLY A 463 1.90 1.30 -2.78
CA GLY A 463 2.37 0.04 -3.37
C GLY A 463 1.28 -1.04 -3.51
N VAL A 464 0.27 -1.03 -2.65
CA VAL A 464 -0.84 -2.01 -2.67
C VAL A 464 -1.98 -1.58 -3.59
N VAL A 465 -2.05 -0.29 -3.95
CA VAL A 465 -3.17 0.29 -4.69
C VAL A 465 -3.34 -0.31 -6.09
N PRO A 466 -2.28 -0.48 -6.93
CA PRO A 466 -2.43 -1.11 -8.24
C PRO A 466 -3.00 -2.53 -8.16
N PHE A 467 -2.64 -3.28 -7.12
CA PHE A 467 -3.17 -4.62 -6.88
C PHE A 467 -4.66 -4.58 -6.53
N LEU A 468 -5.06 -3.73 -5.57
CA LEU A 468 -6.48 -3.59 -5.21
C LEU A 468 -7.34 -3.03 -6.36
N ALA A 469 -6.78 -2.16 -7.21
CA ALA A 469 -7.43 -1.66 -8.40
C ALA A 469 -7.68 -2.76 -9.44
N LEU A 470 -6.74 -3.69 -9.62
CA LEU A 470 -6.93 -4.89 -10.46
C LEU A 470 -8.08 -5.75 -9.91
N TYR A 471 -8.14 -5.95 -8.59
CA TYR A 471 -9.23 -6.72 -7.96
C TYR A 471 -10.59 -6.03 -8.07
N ALA A 472 -10.63 -4.73 -7.84
CA ALA A 472 -11.83 -3.93 -8.05
C ALA A 472 -12.33 -4.07 -9.49
N SER A 473 -11.44 -3.88 -10.46
CA SER A 473 -11.76 -4.01 -11.89
C SER A 473 -12.27 -5.42 -12.24
N GLY A 474 -11.63 -6.47 -11.72
CA GLY A 474 -12.03 -7.86 -11.93
C GLY A 474 -13.44 -8.16 -11.43
N PHE A 475 -13.70 -7.87 -10.16
CA PHE A 475 -14.99 -8.13 -9.53
C PHE A 475 -16.13 -7.29 -10.13
N LEU A 476 -15.88 -5.99 -10.40
CA LEU A 476 -16.87 -5.13 -11.06
C LEU A 476 -17.19 -5.62 -12.48
N THR A 477 -16.18 -6.02 -13.26
CA THR A 477 -16.38 -6.51 -14.63
C THR A 477 -17.18 -7.81 -14.64
N VAL A 478 -16.77 -8.81 -13.86
CA VAL A 478 -17.48 -10.11 -13.81
C VAL A 478 -18.87 -9.95 -13.21
N GLY A 479 -19.05 -9.10 -12.21
CA GLY A 479 -20.35 -8.77 -11.64
C GLY A 479 -21.29 -8.10 -12.65
N ALA A 480 -20.80 -7.09 -13.38
CA ALA A 480 -21.54 -6.40 -14.43
C ALA A 480 -21.90 -7.35 -15.59
N LEU A 481 -20.98 -8.20 -16.04
CA LEU A 481 -21.27 -9.22 -17.05
C LEU A 481 -22.31 -10.23 -16.56
N THR A 482 -22.24 -10.66 -15.29
CA THR A 482 -23.19 -11.60 -14.70
C THR A 482 -24.61 -11.03 -14.65
N LEU A 483 -24.75 -9.72 -14.37
CA LEU A 483 -26.04 -9.04 -14.34
C LEU A 483 -26.57 -8.67 -15.73
N SER A 484 -25.69 -8.23 -16.64
CA SER A 484 -26.08 -7.78 -17.99
C SER A 484 -26.39 -8.92 -18.96
N GLN A 485 -25.76 -10.09 -18.79
CA GLN A 485 -26.01 -11.28 -19.62
C GLN A 485 -27.18 -12.14 -19.11
N ALA A 486 -27.89 -11.70 -18.07
CA ALA A 486 -29.11 -12.34 -17.60
C ALA A 486 -30.30 -11.93 -18.50
N GLU A 487 -30.62 -12.73 -19.51
CA GLU A 487 -31.81 -12.50 -20.33
C GLU A 487 -33.09 -12.88 -19.58
N SER A 488 -34.10 -12.02 -19.66
CA SER A 488 -35.43 -12.26 -19.12
C SER A 488 -36.22 -13.17 -20.06
N ARG A 489 -36.14 -14.49 -19.88
CA ARG A 489 -37.32 -15.33 -20.19
C ARG A 489 -38.29 -15.18 -19.03
N ARG A 490 -39.41 -14.47 -19.27
CA ARG A 490 -40.56 -14.38 -18.36
C ARG A 490 -41.15 -15.78 -18.24
N ASP A 491 -40.83 -16.47 -17.16
CA ASP A 491 -41.52 -17.67 -16.71
C ASP A 491 -42.21 -17.30 -15.38
N PRO A 492 -43.51 -16.96 -15.41
CA PRO A 492 -44.23 -16.39 -14.27
C PRO A 492 -44.31 -17.33 -13.06
N ASP A 493 -44.18 -18.64 -13.25
CA ASP A 493 -44.31 -19.64 -12.18
C ASP A 493 -43.00 -19.83 -11.38
N ALA A 494 -41.84 -19.54 -11.99
CA ALA A 494 -40.54 -19.64 -11.32
C ALA A 494 -40.17 -18.39 -10.49
N GLU A 495 -40.83 -17.26 -10.74
CA GLU A 495 -40.55 -15.97 -10.10
C GLU A 495 -41.04 -15.94 -8.64
N ARG A 496 -42.09 -16.70 -8.30
CA ARG A 496 -42.59 -16.83 -6.91
C ARG A 496 -41.70 -17.70 -6.03
N ALA A 497 -41.04 -18.73 -6.56
CA ALA A 497 -40.25 -19.66 -5.74
C ALA A 497 -38.79 -19.22 -5.50
N SER A 498 -38.21 -18.40 -6.41
CA SER A 498 -36.80 -18.01 -6.36
C SER A 498 -36.54 -16.58 -5.86
N SER A 499 -37.53 -15.69 -5.89
CA SER A 499 -37.35 -14.26 -5.59
C SER A 499 -37.25 -13.97 -4.10
N GLU A 500 -38.03 -14.62 -3.23
CA GLU A 500 -38.02 -14.30 -1.79
C GLU A 500 -36.73 -14.76 -1.09
N ARG A 501 -36.28 -16.00 -1.32
CA ARG A 501 -35.05 -16.53 -0.68
C ARG A 501 -33.75 -16.01 -1.31
N GLY A 502 -33.78 -15.64 -2.59
CA GLY A 502 -32.62 -15.10 -3.31
C GLY A 502 -32.30 -13.66 -2.92
N TRP A 503 -33.32 -12.79 -2.90
CA TRP A 503 -33.19 -11.42 -2.40
C TRP A 503 -32.82 -11.42 -0.91
N LEU A 504 -33.45 -12.25 -0.08
CA LEU A 504 -33.10 -12.30 1.35
C LEU A 504 -31.66 -12.77 1.59
N ARG A 505 -31.10 -13.66 0.76
CA ARG A 505 -29.68 -14.07 0.86
C ARG A 505 -28.72 -13.03 0.29
N ALA A 506 -29.11 -12.29 -0.74
CA ALA A 506 -28.31 -11.19 -1.30
C ALA A 506 -28.36 -9.97 -0.37
N ALA A 507 -29.52 -9.66 0.20
CA ALA A 507 -29.70 -8.68 1.26
C ALA A 507 -29.01 -9.15 2.54
N ALA A 508 -29.00 -10.44 2.90
CA ALA A 508 -28.24 -10.94 4.04
C ALA A 508 -26.73 -11.00 3.76
N GLY A 509 -26.28 -11.17 2.52
CA GLY A 509 -24.86 -11.14 2.14
C GLY A 509 -24.32 -9.72 2.02
N LEU A 510 -25.11 -8.82 1.43
CA LEU A 510 -24.86 -7.38 1.41
C LEU A 510 -25.01 -6.81 2.81
N ALA A 511 -25.99 -7.24 3.62
CA ALA A 511 -26.11 -6.89 5.02
C ALA A 511 -25.06 -7.60 5.85
N ALA A 512 -24.52 -8.77 5.51
CA ALA A 512 -23.38 -9.35 6.22
C ALA A 512 -22.06 -8.66 5.84
N LEU A 513 -21.94 -8.10 4.64
CA LEU A 513 -20.80 -7.27 4.21
C LEU A 513 -20.90 -5.83 4.72
N ILE A 514 -22.12 -5.28 4.77
CA ILE A 514 -22.45 -4.00 5.41
C ILE A 514 -22.38 -4.18 6.92
N LEU A 515 -22.80 -5.30 7.50
CA LEU A 515 -22.60 -5.64 8.92
C LEU A 515 -21.16 -6.08 9.14
N LEU A 516 -20.38 -6.63 8.23
CA LEU A 516 -18.93 -6.79 8.45
C LEU A 516 -18.25 -5.42 8.39
N GLY A 517 -18.67 -4.54 7.47
CA GLY A 517 -18.20 -3.16 7.37
C GLY A 517 -18.72 -2.24 8.49
N ALA A 518 -19.89 -2.50 9.06
CA ALA A 518 -20.56 -1.71 10.09
C ALA A 518 -20.44 -2.34 11.48
N VAL A 519 -20.25 -3.66 11.62
CA VAL A 519 -19.76 -4.31 12.84
C VAL A 519 -18.25 -4.08 12.94
N TRP A 520 -17.47 -3.95 11.85
CA TRP A 520 -16.12 -3.37 11.97
C TRP A 520 -16.12 -1.85 12.09
N GLY A 521 -17.07 -1.15 11.46
CA GLY A 521 -17.30 0.28 11.70
C GLY A 521 -17.77 0.59 13.12
N ALA A 522 -18.48 -0.34 13.77
CA ALA A 522 -19.02 -0.22 15.13
C ALA A 522 -18.19 -0.94 16.21
N TRP A 523 -17.29 -1.86 15.85
CA TRP A 523 -16.26 -2.43 16.74
C TRP A 523 -14.87 -1.81 16.51
N GLY A 524 -14.78 -0.82 15.62
CA GLY A 524 -13.88 0.31 15.77
C GLY A 524 -14.33 1.10 17.01
N GLN A 525 -14.13 0.52 18.19
CA GLN A 525 -14.30 1.19 19.47
C GLN A 525 -13.59 2.53 19.36
N SER A 526 -14.40 3.60 19.49
CA SER A 526 -13.96 4.96 19.79
C SER A 526 -12.55 5.22 19.26
N VAL A 527 -12.44 5.31 17.94
CA VAL A 527 -11.36 6.13 17.40
C VAL A 527 -11.70 7.51 17.91
N SER A 528 -11.06 7.88 19.03
CA SER A 528 -10.92 9.26 19.40
C SER A 528 -10.56 10.02 18.12
N PRO A 529 -11.05 11.25 17.91
CA PRO A 529 -10.63 12.07 16.76
C PRO A 529 -9.11 12.27 16.62
N ALA A 530 -8.31 11.68 17.50
CA ALA A 530 -6.85 11.66 17.51
C ALA A 530 -6.18 10.63 16.56
N ALA A 531 -6.90 9.75 15.83
CA ALA A 531 -6.24 8.77 14.92
C ALA A 531 -6.38 9.05 13.41
N LEU A 532 -6.76 10.28 13.03
CA LEU A 532 -6.42 10.86 11.74
C LEU A 532 -5.60 12.11 12.02
N ALA A 533 -4.42 11.93 12.62
CA ALA A 533 -3.46 13.00 12.72
C ALA A 533 -2.73 13.10 11.37
N PRO A 534 -2.90 14.18 10.61
CA PRO A 534 -2.12 14.48 9.40
C PRO A 534 -0.68 14.90 9.75
N LEU A 535 -0.42 15.13 11.05
CA LEU A 535 0.90 15.36 11.64
C LEU A 535 1.67 14.04 11.79
N ALA A 536 2.99 14.12 11.73
CA ALA A 536 3.85 12.99 12.07
C ALA A 536 3.56 12.49 13.50
N GLN A 537 3.70 11.18 13.70
CA GLN A 537 3.78 10.61 15.05
C GLN A 537 5.09 11.05 15.68
N SER A 538 5.08 12.22 16.30
CA SER A 538 6.24 12.82 16.94
C SER A 538 5.85 13.31 18.35
N PRO A 539 6.84 13.44 19.25
CA PRO A 539 6.60 13.98 20.60
C PRO A 539 6.10 15.42 20.61
N TRP A 540 6.46 16.21 19.58
CA TRP A 540 6.12 17.62 19.46
C TRP A 540 6.16 18.07 17.98
N PRO A 541 5.15 17.72 17.16
CA PRO A 541 5.23 17.80 15.70
C PRO A 541 4.95 19.19 15.11
N LYS A 542 4.45 20.15 15.88
CA LYS A 542 4.20 21.54 15.43
C LYS A 542 4.15 22.51 16.62
N TYR A 543 3.98 23.80 16.32
CA TYR A 543 3.68 24.86 17.29
C TYR A 543 2.63 24.39 18.32
N ARG A 544 2.88 24.60 19.62
CA ARG A 544 1.99 24.16 20.73
C ARG A 544 1.70 22.65 20.84
N GLY A 545 2.47 21.80 20.15
CA GLY A 545 2.56 20.35 20.39
C GLY A 545 1.46 19.48 19.78
N ASP A 546 0.25 20.00 19.53
CA ASP A 546 -0.84 19.22 18.94
C ASP A 546 -1.79 20.06 18.07
N LEU A 547 -2.73 19.41 17.37
CA LEU A 547 -3.72 20.07 16.48
C LEU A 547 -4.61 21.09 17.20
N TRP A 548 -4.78 20.93 18.51
CA TRP A 548 -5.64 21.74 19.35
C TRP A 548 -4.87 22.88 20.03
N ASN A 549 -3.57 23.01 19.75
CA ASN A 549 -2.66 23.97 20.35
C ASN A 549 -2.65 23.93 21.89
N THR A 550 -2.78 22.75 22.51
CA THR A 550 -2.95 22.67 23.97
C THR A 550 -1.72 23.08 24.77
N GLY A 551 -0.52 23.09 24.16
CA GLY A 551 0.73 23.39 24.86
C GLY A 551 1.09 22.37 25.94
N ARG A 552 0.55 21.15 25.85
CA ARG A 552 0.77 20.09 26.85
C ARG A 552 1.78 19.07 26.35
N SER A 553 2.76 18.75 27.18
CA SER A 553 3.72 17.67 26.95
C SER A 553 3.24 16.35 27.56
N THR A 554 3.60 15.24 26.91
CA THR A 554 3.45 13.89 27.46
C THR A 554 4.64 13.47 28.33
N ALA A 555 5.76 14.19 28.26
CA ALA A 555 6.97 13.93 29.02
C ALA A 555 7.15 14.94 30.15
N SER A 556 7.69 14.47 31.28
CA SER A 556 8.10 15.35 32.37
C SER A 556 9.37 16.09 31.98
N GLY A 557 9.40 17.40 32.22
CA GLY A 557 10.60 18.21 32.01
C GLY A 557 11.57 18.15 33.21
N PRO A 558 12.75 18.79 33.08
CA PRO A 558 13.79 18.75 34.10
C PRO A 558 13.40 19.55 35.35
N LYS A 559 13.83 19.04 36.51
CA LYS A 559 13.64 19.67 37.83
C LYS A 559 14.81 20.54 38.26
N THR A 560 15.88 20.56 37.48
CA THR A 560 17.05 21.42 37.65
C THR A 560 17.35 22.21 36.38
N ASN A 561 18.12 23.30 36.47
CA ASN A 561 18.61 24.06 35.33
C ASN A 561 19.92 23.50 34.75
N ALA A 562 20.14 22.18 34.86
CA ALA A 562 21.34 21.53 34.35
C ALA A 562 21.36 21.56 32.82
N LEU A 563 22.30 22.33 32.27
CA LEU A 563 22.49 22.48 30.83
C LEU A 563 23.06 21.19 30.21
N LYS A 564 22.35 20.62 29.24
CA LYS A 564 22.75 19.45 28.45
C LYS A 564 23.72 19.86 27.34
N TRP A 565 23.33 20.84 26.52
CA TRP A 565 24.15 21.40 25.45
C TRP A 565 23.63 22.78 25.00
N THR A 566 24.41 23.47 24.17
CA THR A 566 23.99 24.72 23.52
C THR A 566 24.41 24.70 22.05
N PHE A 567 23.47 25.03 21.17
CA PHE A 567 23.72 25.27 19.74
C PHE A 567 23.75 26.78 19.47
N SER A 568 24.55 27.23 18.50
CA SER A 568 24.65 28.64 18.09
C SER A 568 24.60 28.77 16.57
N THR A 569 23.80 29.70 16.07
CA THR A 569 23.76 30.08 14.64
C THR A 569 24.95 30.96 14.24
N GLY A 570 25.75 31.42 15.21
CA GLY A 570 26.90 32.30 15.00
C GLY A 570 26.56 33.78 14.80
N ARG A 571 25.27 34.15 14.82
CA ARG A 571 24.76 35.53 14.72
C ARG A 571 23.61 35.70 15.72
N ALA A 572 23.37 36.92 16.19
CA ALA A 572 22.31 37.20 17.16
C ALA A 572 21.20 38.07 16.56
N GLU A 573 20.10 38.20 17.29
CA GLU A 573 18.96 39.06 17.05
C GLU A 573 18.38 38.92 15.63
N LYS A 574 18.35 40.00 14.84
CA LYS A 574 17.78 40.00 13.49
C LYS A 574 18.58 39.16 12.50
N ASP A 575 19.85 38.89 12.78
CA ASP A 575 20.75 38.21 11.86
C ASP A 575 20.93 36.72 12.16
N GLY A 576 20.40 36.23 13.28
CA GLY A 576 20.54 34.81 13.67
C GLY A 576 19.78 34.37 14.92
N GLY A 577 18.96 35.23 15.51
CA GLY A 577 18.07 34.90 16.62
C GLY A 577 17.12 33.74 16.32
N ILE A 578 16.65 33.08 17.37
CA ILE A 578 15.70 31.97 17.28
C ILE A 578 14.36 32.43 17.84
N GLU A 579 13.43 32.73 16.93
CA GLU A 579 12.05 33.09 17.27
C GLU A 579 11.08 31.91 17.11
N THR A 580 11.43 30.91 16.31
CA THR A 580 10.60 29.70 16.16
C THR A 580 10.69 28.81 17.39
N ASP A 581 9.55 28.24 17.79
CA ASP A 581 9.52 27.12 18.73
C ASP A 581 10.27 25.91 18.13
N PRO A 582 11.08 25.18 18.90
CA PRO A 582 11.63 23.92 18.44
C PRO A 582 10.51 22.88 18.25
N VAL A 583 10.63 22.02 17.23
CA VAL A 583 9.75 20.86 17.05
C VAL A 583 10.58 19.60 16.98
N ILE A 584 10.03 18.49 17.46
CA ILE A 584 10.81 17.27 17.70
C ILE A 584 10.36 16.22 16.71
N GLY A 585 11.28 15.69 15.91
CA GLY A 585 11.02 14.61 14.96
C GLY A 585 10.67 13.29 15.65
N PRO A 586 10.07 12.32 14.91
CA PRO A 586 9.84 10.98 15.42
C PRO A 586 11.12 10.26 15.91
N ASP A 587 12.28 10.64 15.36
CA ASP A 587 13.61 10.13 15.71
C ASP A 587 14.31 10.94 16.81
N GLY A 588 13.61 11.92 17.40
CA GLY A 588 14.14 12.84 18.40
C GLY A 588 14.91 14.04 17.84
N THR A 589 15.14 14.14 16.51
CA THR A 589 15.83 15.30 15.92
C THR A 589 15.08 16.59 16.27
N VAL A 590 15.80 17.62 16.72
CA VAL A 590 15.22 18.93 17.05
C VAL A 590 15.28 19.84 15.83
N TYR A 591 14.13 20.27 15.32
CA TYR A 591 14.03 21.16 14.17
C TYR A 591 13.63 22.57 14.59
N LEU A 592 14.25 23.59 13.99
CA LEU A 592 13.92 24.99 14.21
C LEU A 592 14.35 25.87 13.03
N GLY A 593 13.59 26.92 12.78
CA GLY A 593 13.95 28.00 11.87
C GLY A 593 14.68 29.13 12.61
N ALA A 594 15.65 29.75 11.96
CA ALA A 594 16.39 30.88 12.49
C ALA A 594 16.24 32.13 11.62
N ASN A 595 16.56 33.30 12.20
CA ASN A 595 16.44 34.59 11.52
C ASN A 595 17.42 34.78 10.36
N ASN A 596 18.46 33.94 10.28
CA ASN A 596 19.36 33.87 9.13
C ASN A 596 18.77 33.13 7.91
N GLY A 597 17.50 32.72 7.97
CA GLY A 597 16.81 32.06 6.86
C GLY A 597 17.13 30.58 6.69
N ILE A 598 17.69 29.94 7.72
CA ILE A 598 18.06 28.52 7.71
C ILE A 598 17.14 27.73 8.64
N LEU A 599 16.60 26.63 8.11
CA LEU A 599 15.98 25.57 8.90
C LEU A 599 17.06 24.57 9.33
N TYR A 600 17.23 24.36 10.63
CA TYR A 600 18.20 23.41 11.19
C TYR A 600 17.52 22.14 11.66
N GLY A 601 18.19 20.99 11.50
CA GLY A 601 17.91 19.76 12.22
C GLY A 601 19.10 19.41 13.12
N LEU A 602 18.88 19.39 14.43
CA LEU A 602 19.90 19.19 15.46
C LEU A 602 19.78 17.82 16.12
N ASP A 603 20.92 17.26 16.49
CA ASP A 603 21.00 16.06 17.31
C ASP A 603 20.48 16.34 18.73
N PRO A 604 19.53 15.54 19.26
CA PRO A 604 18.96 15.78 20.59
C PRO A 604 19.93 15.59 21.75
N ASP A 605 21.02 14.85 21.55
CA ASP A 605 21.97 14.49 22.59
C ASP A 605 23.19 15.41 22.63
N THR A 606 23.66 15.86 21.46
CA THR A 606 24.85 16.72 21.37
C THR A 606 24.56 18.16 20.98
N GLY A 607 23.42 18.43 20.32
CA GLY A 607 23.13 19.73 19.71
C GLY A 607 23.83 19.95 18.37
N ASP A 608 24.53 18.94 17.83
CA ASP A 608 25.22 19.04 16.55
C ASP A 608 24.24 19.14 15.39
N VAL A 609 24.60 19.90 14.36
CA VAL A 609 23.80 20.02 13.13
C VAL A 609 23.84 18.70 12.38
N ARG A 610 22.72 17.99 12.33
CA ARG A 610 22.52 16.81 11.47
C ARG A 610 22.35 17.22 10.01
N TRP A 611 21.62 18.31 9.77
CA TRP A 611 21.45 18.92 8.44
C TRP A 611 20.86 20.33 8.58
N ALA A 612 20.95 21.10 7.51
CA ALA A 612 20.39 22.45 7.40
C ALA A 612 19.77 22.65 6.01
N PHE A 613 18.79 23.55 5.92
CA PHE A 613 18.18 23.96 4.66
C PHE A 613 18.14 25.48 4.60
N PRO A 614 18.96 26.12 3.74
CA PRO A 614 18.86 27.56 3.48
C PRO A 614 17.69 27.83 2.54
N THR A 615 16.87 28.83 2.88
CA THR A 615 15.88 29.39 1.95
C THR A 615 16.58 30.13 0.80
N GLY A 616 15.85 30.47 -0.26
CA GLY A 616 16.42 30.88 -1.56
C GLY A 616 17.16 32.23 -1.60
N PHE A 617 17.40 32.90 -0.48
CA PHE A 617 18.06 34.22 -0.40
C PHE A 617 18.75 34.44 0.97
N ASP A 618 19.86 35.17 0.98
CA ASP A 618 20.78 35.32 2.12
C ASP A 618 20.25 36.14 3.34
N VAL A 619 18.98 36.57 3.40
CA VAL A 619 18.52 37.52 4.45
C VAL A 619 17.05 37.40 4.91
N PHE A 620 16.32 36.32 4.61
CA PHE A 620 14.89 36.24 5.00
C PHE A 620 14.65 35.29 6.17
N ALA A 621 14.30 35.86 7.33
CA ALA A 621 14.04 35.13 8.56
C ALA A 621 12.92 34.07 8.41
N ILE A 622 13.06 32.98 9.18
CA ILE A 622 11.99 32.00 9.38
C ILE A 622 11.37 32.29 10.74
N TYR A 623 10.18 32.88 10.76
CA TYR A 623 9.40 33.11 12.00
C TYR A 623 8.29 32.07 12.20
N SER A 624 7.90 31.38 11.13
CA SER A 624 6.95 30.28 11.18
C SER A 624 7.61 29.04 11.81
N THR A 625 7.14 28.61 12.98
CA THR A 625 7.51 27.30 13.54
C THR A 625 7.15 26.19 12.56
N PRO A 626 8.08 25.30 12.20
CA PRO A 626 7.80 24.22 11.25
C PRO A 626 6.78 23.24 11.80
N ALA A 627 5.95 22.67 10.92
CA ALA A 627 5.07 21.55 11.22
C ALA A 627 5.51 20.30 10.44
N ILE A 628 5.51 19.15 11.09
CA ILE A 628 5.93 17.88 10.49
C ILE A 628 4.68 17.15 9.97
N LEU A 629 4.57 17.03 8.65
CA LEU A 629 3.54 16.21 8.00
C LEU A 629 3.77 14.72 8.27
N LYS A 630 2.71 13.92 8.16
CA LYS A 630 2.74 12.46 8.35
C LYS A 630 3.83 11.74 7.55
N ASP A 631 4.21 12.26 6.39
CA ASP A 631 5.23 11.69 5.51
C ASP A 631 6.67 12.11 5.86
N GLY A 632 6.86 12.85 6.96
CA GLY A 632 8.13 13.37 7.44
C GLY A 632 8.55 14.70 6.79
N THR A 633 7.70 15.31 5.96
CA THR A 633 7.98 16.62 5.36
C THR A 633 7.74 17.73 6.38
N LEU A 634 8.76 18.54 6.62
CA LEU A 634 8.70 19.79 7.39
C LEU A 634 8.10 20.88 6.50
N VAL A 635 7.02 21.49 6.98
CA VAL A 635 6.35 22.61 6.30
C VAL A 635 6.46 23.86 7.14
N PHE A 636 6.89 24.95 6.52
CA PHE A 636 7.04 26.25 7.17
C PHE A 636 6.93 27.37 6.13
N GLY A 637 6.50 28.55 6.59
CA GLY A 637 6.59 29.77 5.81
C GLY A 637 7.90 30.51 6.08
N ALA A 638 8.32 31.34 5.14
CA ALA A 638 9.46 32.24 5.32
C ALA A 638 9.13 33.67 4.85
N LYS A 639 9.93 34.64 5.27
CA LYS A 639 9.77 36.05 4.86
C LYS A 639 9.99 36.30 3.36
N ASP A 640 10.55 35.34 2.63
CA ASP A 640 10.76 35.42 1.19
C ASP A 640 9.48 35.22 0.36
N GLY A 641 8.34 35.04 1.03
CA GLY A 641 7.04 34.90 0.41
C GLY A 641 6.63 33.46 0.09
N LYS A 642 7.46 32.47 0.48
CA LYS A 642 7.25 31.08 0.12
C LYS A 642 6.89 30.21 1.32
N VAL A 643 6.02 29.24 1.04
CA VAL A 643 5.78 28.09 1.89
C VAL A 643 6.60 26.94 1.34
N TYR A 644 7.46 26.37 2.20
CA TYR A 644 8.39 25.31 1.85
C TYR A 644 7.91 23.97 2.38
N GLY A 645 8.11 22.91 1.59
CA GLY A 645 8.05 21.52 2.04
C GLY A 645 9.44 20.88 1.91
N VAL A 646 10.10 20.62 3.03
CA VAL A 646 11.49 20.12 3.10
C VAL A 646 11.55 18.79 3.83
N ARG A 647 12.42 17.87 3.41
CA ARG A 647 12.71 16.64 4.16
C ARG A 647 14.16 16.60 4.64
N PRO A 648 14.43 15.92 5.76
CA PRO A 648 15.78 15.50 6.09
C PRO A 648 16.42 14.75 4.91
N PRO A 649 17.70 15.00 4.59
CA PRO A 649 18.36 14.30 3.51
C PRO A 649 18.61 12.84 3.86
N VAL A 650 18.66 11.98 2.84
CA VAL A 650 19.08 10.58 2.99
C VAL A 650 20.58 10.49 3.31
N SER A 651 21.38 11.44 2.81
CA SER A 651 22.81 11.56 3.10
C SER A 651 23.28 13.00 2.85
N GLY A 652 24.22 13.48 3.66
CA GLY A 652 24.76 14.84 3.56
C GLY A 652 24.09 15.81 4.54
N LEU A 653 24.47 17.08 4.46
CA LEU A 653 24.05 18.13 5.40
C LEU A 653 22.96 19.07 4.85
N LEU A 654 22.53 18.90 3.59
CA LEU A 654 21.58 19.82 2.96
C LEU A 654 20.19 19.18 2.87
N GLY A 655 19.15 19.85 3.39
CA GLY A 655 17.77 19.37 3.32
C GLY A 655 17.23 19.22 1.88
N ASP A 656 16.37 18.22 1.67
CA ASP A 656 15.75 17.93 0.38
C ASP A 656 14.48 18.79 0.20
N LEU A 657 14.52 19.80 -0.68
CA LEU A 657 13.32 20.53 -1.10
C LEU A 657 12.38 19.62 -1.89
N ARG A 658 11.15 19.44 -1.41
CA ARG A 658 10.12 18.62 -2.07
C ARG A 658 9.19 19.46 -2.92
N TRP A 659 8.80 20.62 -2.41
CA TRP A 659 7.92 21.55 -3.10
C TRP A 659 8.03 22.93 -2.43
N SER A 660 7.63 23.95 -3.17
CA SER A 660 7.39 25.28 -2.62
C SER A 660 6.18 25.90 -3.30
N VAL A 661 5.47 26.75 -2.56
CA VAL A 661 4.37 27.58 -3.07
C VAL A 661 4.70 29.04 -2.77
N ASP A 662 4.73 29.87 -3.81
CA ASP A 662 5.00 31.30 -3.70
C ASP A 662 3.68 32.06 -3.51
N LEU A 663 3.48 32.63 -2.32
CA LEU A 663 2.33 33.46 -1.99
C LEU A 663 2.60 34.95 -2.24
N ARG A 664 3.86 35.33 -2.54
CA ARG A 664 4.31 36.72 -2.79
C ARG A 664 4.05 37.67 -1.62
N THR A 665 3.93 37.14 -0.41
CA THR A 665 3.73 37.89 0.83
C THR A 665 4.38 37.16 2.00
N THR A 666 4.91 37.93 2.96
CA THR A 666 5.57 37.41 4.16
C THR A 666 4.66 36.44 4.92
N ILE A 667 5.24 35.35 5.42
CA ILE A 667 4.54 34.37 6.25
C ILE A 667 5.21 34.31 7.63
N GLU A 668 4.53 34.86 8.64
CA GLU A 668 4.99 34.85 10.03
C GLU A 668 4.23 33.81 10.89
N THR A 669 3.05 33.36 10.45
CA THR A 669 2.26 32.38 11.21
C THR A 669 2.76 30.95 11.02
N SER A 670 2.58 30.14 12.06
CA SER A 670 2.95 28.73 12.02
C SER A 670 1.83 27.87 11.42
N PRO A 671 2.14 26.93 10.52
CA PRO A 671 1.15 26.09 9.86
C PRO A 671 0.38 25.20 10.84
N ALA A 672 -0.95 25.16 10.66
CA ALA A 672 -1.81 24.12 11.19
C ALA A 672 -2.14 23.11 10.08
N ILE A 673 -2.25 21.83 10.45
CA ILE A 673 -2.44 20.76 9.48
C ILE A 673 -3.86 20.20 9.64
N GLY A 674 -4.67 20.29 8.58
CA GLY A 674 -6.02 19.73 8.52
C GLY A 674 -6.01 18.21 8.39
N PRO A 675 -7.07 17.49 8.82
CA PRO A 675 -7.12 16.02 8.82
C PRO A 675 -6.80 15.35 7.47
N ASP A 676 -6.98 16.06 6.35
CA ASP A 676 -6.69 15.63 4.99
C ASP A 676 -5.27 15.98 4.49
N GLY A 677 -4.42 16.53 5.37
CA GLY A 677 -3.07 17.02 5.06
C GLY A 677 -3.01 18.45 4.52
N THR A 678 -4.14 19.17 4.45
CA THR A 678 -4.16 20.58 4.03
C THR A 678 -3.41 21.45 5.03
N VAL A 679 -2.56 22.33 4.53
CA VAL A 679 -1.77 23.27 5.34
C VAL A 679 -2.55 24.59 5.43
N TYR A 680 -2.88 25.02 6.65
CA TYR A 680 -3.49 26.32 6.93
C TYR A 680 -2.49 27.25 7.56
N LEU A 681 -2.31 28.43 6.99
CA LEU A 681 -1.47 29.48 7.56
C LEU A 681 -1.96 30.86 7.13
N GLY A 682 -1.72 31.84 7.99
CA GLY A 682 -1.92 33.26 7.72
C GLY A 682 -0.70 33.91 7.10
N ALA A 683 -0.94 34.98 6.34
CA ALA A 683 0.11 35.81 5.76
C ALA A 683 -0.21 37.31 5.89
N ASP A 684 0.78 38.15 5.64
CA ASP A 684 0.72 39.61 5.85
C ASP A 684 -0.25 40.33 4.90
N ASP A 685 -0.79 39.65 3.89
CA ASP A 685 -1.81 40.21 2.99
C ASP A 685 -3.25 40.07 3.54
N TRP A 686 -3.36 39.85 4.86
CA TRP A 686 -4.62 39.72 5.61
C TRP A 686 -5.46 38.53 5.16
N LYS A 687 -4.80 37.44 4.74
CA LYS A 687 -5.47 36.21 4.32
C LYS A 687 -5.04 35.01 5.13
N LEU A 688 -6.00 34.11 5.35
CA LEU A 688 -5.73 32.71 5.65
C LEU A 688 -5.68 31.94 4.34
N TYR A 689 -4.62 31.15 4.14
CA TYR A 689 -4.44 30.27 2.99
C TYR A 689 -4.64 28.81 3.39
N ALA A 690 -5.32 28.06 2.51
CA ALA A 690 -5.33 26.60 2.55
C ALA A 690 -4.54 26.06 1.36
N ILE A 691 -3.47 25.32 1.65
CA ILE A 691 -2.54 24.79 0.64
C ILE A 691 -2.62 23.27 0.63
N SER A 692 -2.85 22.70 -0.54
CA SER A 692 -2.69 21.27 -0.76
C SER A 692 -1.21 20.95 -1.02
N PRO A 693 -0.58 20.06 -0.22
CA PRO A 693 0.70 19.46 -0.58
C PRO A 693 0.57 18.65 -1.89
N PRO A 694 1.68 18.31 -2.55
CA PRO A 694 1.64 17.57 -3.80
C PRO A 694 1.10 16.14 -3.61
N GLN A 695 0.27 15.67 -4.55
CA GLN A 695 -0.29 14.33 -4.56
C GLN A 695 -0.07 13.66 -5.92
N GLY A 696 0.78 12.63 -5.95
CA GLY A 696 1.18 11.97 -7.19
C GLY A 696 1.90 12.94 -8.14
N THR A 697 1.35 13.15 -9.33
CA THR A 697 1.84 14.12 -10.31
C THR A 697 1.24 15.52 -10.13
N THR A 698 0.31 15.71 -9.19
CA THR A 698 -0.32 17.01 -8.95
C THR A 698 0.60 17.86 -8.06
N PRO A 699 1.06 19.05 -8.51
CA PRO A 699 1.93 19.91 -7.71
C PRO A 699 1.18 20.53 -6.53
N ALA A 700 1.94 21.01 -5.55
CA ALA A 700 1.41 21.80 -4.46
C ALA A 700 0.72 23.07 -4.98
N ARG A 701 -0.44 23.42 -4.41
CA ARG A 701 -1.19 24.61 -4.83
C ARG A 701 -2.09 25.14 -3.72
N VAL A 702 -2.36 26.44 -3.77
CA VAL A 702 -3.42 27.07 -2.97
C VAL A 702 -4.78 26.50 -3.42
N ARG A 703 -5.55 25.96 -2.47
CA ARG A 703 -6.93 25.49 -2.68
C ARG A 703 -7.91 26.66 -2.67
N TRP A 704 -7.80 27.47 -1.64
CA TRP A 704 -8.63 28.64 -1.38
C TRP A 704 -7.87 29.58 -0.43
N SER A 705 -8.34 30.82 -0.38
CA SER A 705 -7.93 31.79 0.64
C SER A 705 -9.16 32.48 1.22
N PHE A 706 -9.03 32.97 2.45
CA PHE A 706 -10.07 33.71 3.16
C PHE A 706 -9.54 35.07 3.60
N GLN A 707 -10.22 36.14 3.20
CA GLN A 707 -9.82 37.52 3.48
C GLN A 707 -10.39 38.00 4.82
N THR A 708 -9.52 38.47 5.72
CA THR A 708 -9.89 39.22 6.92
C THR A 708 -9.80 40.72 6.69
N GLN A 709 -10.29 41.51 7.65
CA GLN A 709 -10.24 42.98 7.59
C GLN A 709 -9.03 43.59 8.34
N GLY A 710 -8.07 42.75 8.70
CA GLY A 710 -6.85 43.11 9.41
C GLY A 710 -5.84 41.98 9.40
N ASP A 711 -4.64 42.26 9.91
CA ASP A 711 -3.49 41.34 9.90
C ASP A 711 -3.84 39.95 10.44
N MET A 712 -3.30 38.93 9.76
CA MET A 712 -3.43 37.53 10.12
C MET A 712 -2.12 37.02 10.71
N ILE A 713 -1.92 37.29 12.00
CA ILE A 713 -0.72 36.89 12.76
C ILE A 713 -0.99 35.76 13.78
N SER A 714 -2.25 35.39 13.97
CA SER A 714 -2.65 34.26 14.81
C SER A 714 -2.42 32.93 14.08
N SER A 715 -1.59 32.07 14.65
CA SER A 715 -1.41 30.71 14.13
C SER A 715 -2.70 29.87 14.35
N PRO A 716 -3.27 29.25 13.30
CA PRO A 716 -4.56 28.58 13.42
C PRO A 716 -4.53 27.33 14.32
N ALA A 717 -5.71 26.95 14.81
CA ALA A 717 -5.99 25.66 15.45
C ALA A 717 -7.06 24.91 14.66
N VAL A 718 -6.99 23.57 14.63
CA VAL A 718 -7.97 22.76 13.89
C VAL A 718 -8.72 21.85 14.85
N GLY A 719 -10.04 22.03 14.91
CA GLY A 719 -10.94 21.24 15.75
C GLY A 719 -11.12 19.80 15.25
N PRO A 720 -11.60 18.89 16.12
CA PRO A 720 -11.90 17.50 15.75
C PRO A 720 -12.87 17.33 14.56
N ASP A 721 -13.75 18.31 14.34
CA ASP A 721 -14.73 18.34 13.24
C ASP A 721 -14.17 19.01 11.96
N GLY A 722 -12.88 19.34 11.94
CA GLY A 722 -12.22 20.02 10.84
C GLY A 722 -12.45 21.54 10.80
N THR A 723 -13.09 22.12 11.82
CA THR A 723 -13.25 23.58 11.90
C THR A 723 -11.90 24.25 12.16
N ILE A 724 -11.58 25.27 11.38
CA ILE A 724 -10.36 26.07 11.53
C ILE A 724 -10.67 27.29 12.40
N TYR A 725 -9.95 27.45 13.50
CA TYR A 725 -10.09 28.57 14.43
C TYR A 725 -8.84 29.45 14.39
N PHE A 726 -9.02 30.77 14.33
CA PHE A 726 -7.93 31.74 14.39
C PHE A 726 -8.43 33.11 14.84
N GLY A 727 -7.53 33.91 15.41
CA GLY A 727 -7.74 35.32 15.70
C GLY A 727 -7.29 36.22 14.54
N SER A 728 -7.81 37.44 14.47
CA SER A 728 -7.32 38.48 13.55
C SER A 728 -7.25 39.84 14.26
N MET A 729 -6.41 40.72 13.71
CA MET A 729 -6.30 42.10 14.14
C MET A 729 -7.52 42.97 13.78
N ASP A 730 -8.49 42.42 13.04
CA ASP A 730 -9.80 43.05 12.85
C ASP A 730 -10.74 42.97 14.08
N GLY A 731 -10.24 42.39 15.18
CA GLY A 731 -10.95 42.29 16.44
C GLY A 731 -11.96 41.14 16.50
N LYS A 732 -11.77 40.12 15.65
CA LYS A 732 -12.59 38.91 15.64
C LYS A 732 -11.79 37.63 15.79
N VAL A 733 -12.46 36.65 16.35
CA VAL A 733 -12.09 35.23 16.29
C VAL A 733 -13.02 34.57 15.28
N TYR A 734 -12.45 33.84 14.34
CA TYR A 734 -13.17 33.17 13.27
C TYR A 734 -13.20 31.66 13.50
N ALA A 735 -14.33 31.05 13.19
CA ALA A 735 -14.46 29.60 13.01
C ALA A 735 -14.90 29.31 11.57
N LEU A 736 -14.01 28.69 10.79
CA LEU A 736 -14.25 28.38 9.37
C LEU A 736 -14.41 26.88 9.14
N GLN A 737 -15.25 26.52 8.17
CA GLN A 737 -15.34 25.18 7.61
C GLN A 737 -14.80 25.20 6.17
N GLU A 738 -14.06 24.15 5.80
CA GLU A 738 -13.66 23.89 4.41
C GLU A 738 -14.85 24.02 3.42
N PRO A 739 -14.62 24.53 2.19
CA PRO A 739 -15.64 24.61 1.16
C PRO A 739 -16.25 23.25 0.84
N ALA A 740 -17.57 23.19 0.65
CA ALA A 740 -18.22 21.99 0.12
C ALA A 740 -17.77 21.72 -1.32
N ALA A 741 -17.91 20.47 -1.80
CA ALA A 741 -17.53 20.10 -3.16
C ALA A 741 -18.20 21.02 -4.20
N GLY A 742 -17.39 21.73 -4.99
CA GLY A 742 -17.85 22.71 -5.99
C GLY A 742 -17.87 24.17 -5.53
N GLN A 743 -17.63 24.46 -4.25
CA GLN A 743 -17.49 25.82 -3.72
C GLN A 743 -16.02 26.24 -3.66
N ARG A 744 -15.75 27.53 -3.89
CA ARG A 744 -14.39 28.10 -3.88
C ARG A 744 -14.00 28.76 -2.56
N GLU A 745 -14.98 29.16 -1.75
CA GLU A 745 -14.77 29.91 -0.51
C GLU A 745 -15.17 29.08 0.71
N PRO A 746 -14.42 29.20 1.81
CA PRO A 746 -14.77 28.51 3.05
C PRO A 746 -16.01 29.14 3.69
N ARG A 747 -16.74 28.34 4.46
CA ARG A 747 -17.93 28.81 5.17
C ARG A 747 -17.56 29.30 6.57
N VAL A 748 -17.91 30.53 6.90
CA VAL A 748 -17.86 31.02 8.29
C VAL A 748 -18.98 30.33 9.09
N ARG A 749 -18.61 29.61 10.15
CA ARG A 749 -19.57 29.01 11.09
C ARG A 749 -20.08 30.03 12.08
N TRP A 750 -19.17 30.77 12.69
CA TRP A 750 -19.44 31.86 13.62
C TRP A 750 -18.23 32.79 13.69
N THR A 751 -18.47 33.99 14.22
CA THR A 751 -17.42 34.93 14.61
C THR A 751 -17.69 35.44 16.01
N PHE A 752 -16.64 35.55 16.84
CA PHE A 752 -16.70 36.24 18.13
C PHE A 752 -15.97 37.57 18.02
N SER A 753 -16.46 38.62 18.68
CA SER A 753 -15.78 39.92 18.76
C SER A 753 -15.58 40.33 20.21
N SER A 754 -14.41 40.90 20.50
CA SER A 754 -14.09 41.46 21.82
C SER A 754 -14.96 42.66 22.17
N GLY A 755 -15.52 43.36 21.18
CA GLY A 755 -16.27 44.61 21.36
C GLY A 755 -15.39 45.85 21.56
N SER A 756 -14.08 45.67 21.69
CA SER A 756 -13.06 46.74 21.77
C SER A 756 -12.74 47.27 20.37
N ARG A 757 -12.45 48.58 20.25
CA ARG A 757 -12.25 49.24 18.94
C ARG A 757 -10.78 49.36 18.57
N GLY A 758 -10.50 49.32 17.25
CA GLY A 758 -9.15 49.47 16.70
C GLY A 758 -8.21 48.33 17.12
N LYS A 759 -6.91 48.61 17.16
CA LYS A 759 -5.87 47.60 17.46
C LYS A 759 -6.00 46.94 18.86
N THR A 760 -6.69 47.60 19.79
CA THR A 760 -6.96 47.06 21.14
C THR A 760 -7.93 45.89 21.14
N GLY A 761 -8.73 45.71 20.08
CA GLY A 761 -9.68 44.59 19.98
C GLY A 761 -9.09 43.32 19.36
N GLY A 762 -7.88 43.38 18.80
CA GLY A 762 -7.26 42.31 18.02
C GLY A 762 -6.91 41.05 18.81
N PHE A 763 -6.67 39.96 18.05
CA PHE A 763 -6.26 38.66 18.57
C PHE A 763 -5.00 38.18 17.84
N GLU A 764 -3.86 38.16 18.55
CA GLU A 764 -2.55 37.82 17.96
C GLU A 764 -2.08 36.40 18.32
N ASN A 765 -2.41 35.91 19.51
CA ASN A 765 -2.05 34.58 19.97
C ASN A 765 -2.88 33.48 19.27
N ALA A 766 -2.37 32.24 19.31
CA ALA A 766 -3.08 31.11 18.75
C ALA A 766 -4.20 30.63 19.69
N PRO A 767 -5.41 30.35 19.17
CA PRO A 767 -6.46 29.74 19.97
C PRO A 767 -6.03 28.33 20.42
N ALA A 768 -6.35 27.99 21.67
CA ALA A 768 -6.14 26.66 22.24
C ALA A 768 -7.49 25.99 22.53
N LEU A 769 -7.67 24.74 22.11
CA LEU A 769 -8.89 23.96 22.31
C LEU A 769 -8.66 22.84 23.31
N ASP A 770 -9.65 22.56 24.15
CA ASP A 770 -9.67 21.32 24.95
C ASP A 770 -10.67 20.29 24.43
N GLY A 771 -10.51 19.06 24.88
CA GLY A 771 -11.41 17.94 24.52
C GLY A 771 -12.83 18.08 25.07
N THR A 772 -13.14 19.15 25.81
CA THR A 772 -14.50 19.44 26.35
C THR A 772 -15.27 20.42 25.46
N GLY A 773 -14.65 20.93 24.39
CA GLY A 773 -15.27 21.88 23.47
C GLY A 773 -15.10 23.35 23.89
N ARG A 774 -14.14 23.65 24.76
CA ARG A 774 -13.77 25.04 25.10
C ARG A 774 -12.63 25.51 24.21
N LEU A 775 -12.73 26.74 23.74
CA LEU A 775 -11.71 27.45 22.98
C LEU A 775 -11.21 28.64 23.81
N VAL A 776 -9.91 28.70 24.06
CA VAL A 776 -9.26 29.72 24.88
C VAL A 776 -8.40 30.60 23.98
N ILE A 777 -8.56 31.91 24.11
CA ILE A 777 -7.76 32.89 23.36
C ILE A 777 -7.61 34.18 24.18
N GLY A 778 -6.44 34.80 24.11
CA GLY A 778 -6.18 36.11 24.71
C GLY A 778 -6.53 37.25 23.76
N GLY A 779 -7.11 38.33 24.28
CA GLY A 779 -7.35 39.55 23.51
C GLY A 779 -6.28 40.62 23.78
N ASN A 780 -6.14 41.55 22.82
CA ASN A 780 -5.31 42.74 23.01
C ASN A 780 -5.89 43.75 24.02
N ASP A 781 -7.12 43.52 24.46
CA ASP A 781 -7.82 44.26 25.52
C ASP A 781 -7.45 43.79 26.94
N GLY A 782 -6.53 42.81 27.04
CA GLY A 782 -6.06 42.25 28.31
C GLY A 782 -7.01 41.20 28.90
N LEU A 783 -8.02 40.75 28.16
CA LEU A 783 -8.92 39.67 28.59
C LEU A 783 -8.49 38.31 28.04
N VAL A 784 -8.56 37.29 28.90
CA VAL A 784 -8.59 35.89 28.49
C VAL A 784 -10.03 35.52 28.24
N TYR A 785 -10.35 35.06 27.03
CA TYR A 785 -11.67 34.60 26.64
C TYR A 785 -11.70 33.09 26.60
N VAL A 786 -12.74 32.51 27.21
CA VAL A 786 -13.07 31.09 27.04
C VAL A 786 -14.43 31.01 26.38
N LEU A 787 -14.44 30.46 25.16
CA LEU A 787 -15.58 30.38 24.27
C LEU A 787 -16.03 28.93 24.12
N ASN A 788 -17.29 28.73 23.79
CA ASN A 788 -17.79 27.46 23.28
C ASN A 788 -17.31 27.30 21.83
N ALA A 789 -16.50 26.28 21.54
CA ALA A 789 -15.93 26.09 20.21
C ALA A 789 -17.01 25.85 19.13
N ALA A 790 -18.14 25.24 19.47
CA ALA A 790 -19.19 24.91 18.51
C ALA A 790 -20.04 26.14 18.11
N THR A 791 -20.29 27.06 19.05
CA THR A 791 -21.22 28.19 18.88
C THR A 791 -20.54 29.56 18.84
N GLY A 792 -19.35 29.70 19.41
CA GLY A 792 -18.66 30.98 19.60
C GLY A 792 -19.11 31.75 20.84
N ASP A 793 -20.04 31.20 21.63
CA ASP A 793 -20.56 31.87 22.82
C ASP A 793 -19.50 31.99 23.91
N LYS A 794 -19.41 33.16 24.53
CA LYS A 794 -18.51 33.39 25.67
C LYS A 794 -19.00 32.61 26.90
N LEU A 795 -18.21 31.63 27.35
CA LEU A 795 -18.46 30.87 28.56
C LEU A 795 -18.05 31.66 29.81
N TRP A 796 -16.86 32.23 29.79
CA TRP A 796 -16.37 33.16 30.80
C TRP A 796 -15.17 33.95 30.27
N SER A 797 -14.84 35.03 30.97
CA SER A 797 -13.62 35.79 30.72
C SER A 797 -12.89 36.11 32.03
N PHE A 798 -11.60 36.38 31.93
CA PHE A 798 -10.76 36.86 33.02
C PHE A 798 -10.01 38.11 32.57
N LYS A 799 -10.07 39.18 33.34
CA LYS A 799 -9.33 40.42 33.08
C LYS A 799 -8.00 40.36 33.82
N SER A 800 -6.89 40.49 33.08
CA SER A 800 -5.56 40.61 33.68
C SER A 800 -5.39 41.94 34.43
N GLY A 801 -4.32 42.09 35.21
CA GLY A 801 -4.11 43.27 36.05
C GLY A 801 -3.89 44.58 35.29
N PHE A 802 -3.60 44.53 33.98
CA PHE A 802 -3.34 45.67 33.12
C PHE A 802 -4.22 45.61 31.86
N SER A 803 -4.92 46.70 31.55
CA SER A 803 -5.78 46.80 30.35
C SER A 803 -5.10 47.44 29.13
N GLU A 804 -3.87 47.93 29.26
CA GLU A 804 -3.16 48.65 28.19
C GLU A 804 -2.20 47.77 27.38
N TYR A 805 -1.98 46.53 27.80
CA TYR A 805 -1.02 45.62 27.17
C TYR A 805 -1.69 44.27 26.92
N GLY A 806 -1.79 43.92 25.64
CA GLY A 806 -2.49 42.72 25.16
C GLY A 806 -1.94 41.40 25.66
N ILE A 807 -2.61 40.30 25.32
CA ILE A 807 -2.13 38.94 25.61
C ILE A 807 -1.51 38.36 24.35
N PHE A 808 -0.18 38.24 24.31
CA PHE A 808 0.54 37.70 23.14
C PHE A 808 0.91 36.22 23.31
N SER A 809 1.00 35.71 24.54
CA SER A 809 1.21 34.28 24.78
C SER A 809 -0.04 33.47 24.47
N SER A 810 0.14 32.31 23.84
CA SER A 810 -0.91 31.32 23.64
C SER A 810 -1.10 30.49 24.92
N ALA A 811 -2.35 30.18 25.27
CA ALA A 811 -2.66 29.44 26.49
C ALA A 811 -2.14 27.99 26.47
N ALA A 812 -1.73 27.45 27.62
CA ALA A 812 -1.57 26.01 27.84
C ALA A 812 -2.73 25.47 28.68
N LEU A 813 -3.21 24.27 28.36
CA LEU A 813 -4.44 23.73 28.96
C LEU A 813 -4.14 22.49 29.82
N GLY A 814 -4.59 22.51 31.07
CA GLY A 814 -4.56 21.37 31.99
C GLY A 814 -5.68 20.36 31.74
N THR A 815 -5.45 19.08 32.09
CA THR A 815 -6.49 18.01 31.97
C THR A 815 -7.68 18.27 32.89
N ASP A 816 -7.44 19.00 33.97
CA ASP A 816 -8.40 19.41 34.99
C ASP A 816 -9.16 20.69 34.61
N GLY A 817 -8.98 21.17 33.38
CA GLY A 817 -9.61 22.34 32.82
C GLY A 817 -9.00 23.68 33.24
N THR A 818 -7.85 23.68 33.93
CA THR A 818 -7.08 24.88 34.28
C THR A 818 -6.41 25.48 33.04
N VAL A 819 -6.48 26.80 32.90
CA VAL A 819 -5.86 27.57 31.81
C VAL A 819 -4.59 28.25 32.33
N TYR A 820 -3.44 27.97 31.73
CA TYR A 820 -2.16 28.61 32.04
C TYR A 820 -1.80 29.62 30.97
N ILE A 821 -1.59 30.87 31.34
CA ILE A 821 -1.32 31.95 30.39
C ILE A 821 -0.49 33.06 31.02
N GLY A 822 0.36 33.69 30.23
CA GLY A 822 1.22 34.80 30.66
C GLY A 822 0.85 36.09 29.93
N PRO A 823 -0.03 36.94 30.49
CA PRO A 823 -0.28 38.28 29.96
C PRO A 823 0.96 39.17 30.10
N LYS A 824 0.95 40.33 29.42
CA LYS A 824 2.01 41.35 29.54
C LYS A 824 2.08 42.03 30.92
N ASP A 825 1.17 41.72 31.84
CA ASP A 825 1.17 42.26 33.21
C ASP A 825 2.27 41.65 34.12
N GLY A 826 3.07 40.73 33.58
CA GLY A 826 4.22 40.12 34.23
C GLY A 826 3.88 39.04 35.26
N PHE A 827 2.66 38.49 35.18
CA PHE A 827 2.25 37.32 35.95
C PHE A 827 1.98 36.11 35.04
N LEU A 828 2.44 34.94 35.47
CA LEU A 828 1.90 33.67 34.99
C LEU A 828 0.65 33.35 35.81
N TYR A 829 -0.49 33.17 35.15
CA TYR A 829 -1.76 32.79 35.79
C TYR A 829 -2.10 31.32 35.54
N ALA A 830 -2.65 30.67 36.57
CA ALA A 830 -3.42 29.44 36.44
C ALA A 830 -4.89 29.75 36.75
N LEU A 831 -5.76 29.72 35.74
CA LEU A 831 -7.14 30.18 35.82
C LEU A 831 -8.12 29.00 35.76
N ARG A 832 -9.22 29.08 36.52
CA ARG A 832 -10.34 28.13 36.45
C ARG A 832 -11.68 28.86 36.48
N GLU A 833 -12.70 28.22 35.94
CA GLU A 833 -14.09 28.67 36.05
C GLU A 833 -14.51 28.79 37.51
N SER A 834 -15.14 29.92 37.85
CA SER A 834 -15.75 30.16 39.15
C SER A 834 -17.17 30.68 38.93
N ARG A 835 -18.15 30.06 39.58
CA ARG A 835 -19.53 30.54 39.60
C ARG A 835 -19.73 31.46 40.79
N GLY A 836 -20.07 32.71 40.52
CA GLY A 836 -20.36 33.73 41.53
C GLY A 836 -21.80 34.23 41.45
N LEU A 837 -22.15 35.16 42.35
CA LEU A 837 -23.49 35.78 42.40
C LEU A 837 -23.87 36.52 41.10
N PHE A 838 -22.85 37.00 40.36
CA PHE A 838 -23.01 37.81 39.14
C PHE A 838 -22.72 37.03 37.84
N GLY A 839 -22.74 35.69 37.91
CA GLY A 839 -22.52 34.81 36.76
C GLY A 839 -21.20 34.03 36.81
N THR A 840 -20.79 33.50 35.67
CA THR A 840 -19.57 32.68 35.51
C THR A 840 -18.40 33.55 35.10
N SER A 841 -17.30 33.52 35.86
CA SER A 841 -16.07 34.24 35.55
C SER A 841 -14.83 33.34 35.71
N GLY A 842 -13.70 33.75 35.12
CA GLY A 842 -12.42 33.13 35.45
C GLY A 842 -11.92 33.60 36.81
N LYS A 843 -11.29 32.72 37.58
CA LYS A 843 -10.57 33.06 38.82
C LYS A 843 -9.19 32.41 38.81
N ALA A 844 -8.17 33.15 39.26
CA ALA A 844 -6.85 32.59 39.46
C ALA A 844 -6.85 31.60 40.62
N VAL A 845 -6.51 30.34 40.33
CA VAL A 845 -6.19 29.31 41.33
C VAL A 845 -4.87 29.66 42.02
N TRP A 846 -3.90 30.10 41.23
CA TRP A 846 -2.66 30.71 41.68
C TRP A 846 -2.10 31.62 40.58
N LYS A 847 -1.17 32.49 40.97
CA LYS A 847 -0.36 33.28 40.03
C LYS A 847 1.07 33.40 40.53
N TYR A 848 2.03 33.47 39.61
CA TYR A 848 3.45 33.68 39.92
C TYR A 848 3.94 34.97 39.27
N ARG A 849 4.68 35.80 40.01
CA ARG A 849 5.21 37.07 39.50
C ARG A 849 6.54 36.82 38.78
N ILE A 850 6.53 36.95 37.46
CA ILE A 850 7.75 36.95 36.63
C ILE A 850 8.41 38.34 36.67
N GLY A 851 7.60 39.41 36.69
CA GLY A 851 8.07 40.79 36.84
C GLY A 851 8.47 41.50 35.55
N THR A 852 8.31 40.85 34.40
CA THR A 852 8.47 41.41 33.06
C THR A 852 7.43 40.80 32.12
N THR A 853 7.28 41.37 30.93
CA THR A 853 6.43 40.84 29.86
C THR A 853 6.74 39.37 29.53
N ILE A 854 5.68 38.60 29.26
CA ILE A 854 5.74 37.20 28.84
C ILE A 854 5.16 37.12 27.43
N GLU A 855 6.03 37.01 26.43
CA GLU A 855 5.60 36.77 25.03
C GLU A 855 5.61 35.28 24.68
N THR A 856 6.44 34.48 25.36
CA THR A 856 6.48 33.03 25.12
C THR A 856 5.21 32.34 25.59
N SER A 857 4.83 31.27 24.89
CA SER A 857 3.68 30.48 25.27
C SER A 857 4.10 29.37 26.26
N PRO A 858 3.48 29.23 27.44
CA PRO A 858 3.89 28.23 28.43
C PRO A 858 3.76 26.80 27.91
N VAL A 859 4.65 25.89 28.31
CA VAL A 859 4.50 24.44 28.13
C VAL A 859 4.20 23.75 29.46
N LEU A 860 3.21 22.87 29.46
CA LEU A 860 2.72 22.16 30.64
C LEU A 860 3.21 20.71 30.65
N ALA A 861 3.95 20.32 31.68
CA ALA A 861 4.34 18.93 31.92
C ALA A 861 3.21 18.12 32.61
N PRO A 862 3.22 16.77 32.52
CA PRO A 862 2.19 15.92 33.14
C PRO A 862 2.03 16.08 34.66
N ASP A 863 3.09 16.47 35.36
CA ASP A 863 3.08 16.74 36.81
C ASP A 863 2.61 18.15 37.18
N GLY A 864 2.16 18.93 36.18
CA GLY A 864 1.68 20.30 36.33
C GLY A 864 2.78 21.36 36.33
N THR A 865 4.05 21.00 36.20
CA THR A 865 5.14 21.98 36.07
C THR A 865 4.98 22.78 34.78
N VAL A 866 5.04 24.09 34.87
CA VAL A 866 4.97 25.02 33.74
C VAL A 866 6.36 25.54 33.43
N TYR A 867 6.76 25.47 32.16
CA TYR A 867 8.00 26.08 31.67
C TYR A 867 7.66 27.24 30.71
N LEU A 868 8.37 28.36 30.85
CA LEU A 868 8.17 29.55 30.00
C LEU A 868 9.43 30.44 30.00
N GLY A 869 9.64 31.15 28.91
CA GLY A 869 10.59 32.24 28.81
C GLY A 869 9.93 33.61 29.03
N ALA A 870 10.74 34.63 29.30
CA ALA A 870 10.27 36.00 29.44
C ALA A 870 11.26 37.01 28.86
N ASP A 871 10.83 38.26 28.74
CA ASP A 871 11.60 39.31 28.03
C ASP A 871 12.91 39.70 28.70
N ASN A 872 13.08 39.33 29.97
CA ASN A 872 14.33 39.52 30.71
C ASN A 872 15.41 38.47 30.34
N GLY A 873 15.16 37.63 29.33
CA GLY A 873 16.06 36.57 28.91
C GLY A 873 16.18 35.45 29.94
N LYS A 874 15.14 35.21 30.75
CA LYS A 874 15.13 34.10 31.71
C LYS A 874 14.12 33.03 31.35
N LEU A 875 14.57 31.79 31.40
CA LEU A 875 13.74 30.59 31.32
C LEU A 875 13.36 30.16 32.75
N TYR A 876 12.08 29.93 32.99
CA TYR A 876 11.51 29.59 34.28
C TYR A 876 10.88 28.20 34.27
N ALA A 877 11.04 27.46 35.38
CA ALA A 877 10.27 26.26 35.68
C ALA A 877 9.49 26.46 36.98
N ILE A 878 8.16 26.37 36.91
CA ILE A 878 7.26 26.68 38.04
C ILE A 878 6.37 25.46 38.31
N ALA A 879 6.52 24.84 39.47
CA ALA A 879 5.67 23.74 39.92
C ALA A 879 4.35 24.26 40.52
N PRO A 880 3.24 23.51 40.45
CA PRO A 880 2.04 23.83 41.19
C PRO A 880 2.31 23.83 42.71
N PRO A 881 1.69 24.74 43.49
CA PRO A 881 0.69 25.74 43.11
C PRO A 881 1.31 27.13 42.78
N GLY A 882 2.41 27.19 42.04
CA GLY A 882 3.12 28.45 41.73
C GLY A 882 4.44 28.61 42.47
N ARG A 883 5.18 27.52 42.67
CA ARG A 883 6.51 27.49 43.31
C ARG A 883 7.60 27.42 42.24
N LEU A 884 8.51 28.38 42.23
CA LEU A 884 9.71 28.32 41.39
C LEU A 884 10.53 27.06 41.72
N LEU A 885 10.83 26.25 40.70
CA LEU A 885 11.79 25.16 40.79
C LEU A 885 13.20 25.67 40.49
N TRP A 886 13.35 26.37 39.37
CA TRP A 886 14.60 26.96 38.93
C TRP A 886 14.34 28.06 37.87
N GLU A 887 15.34 28.92 37.70
CA GLU A 887 15.43 29.87 36.58
C GLU A 887 16.82 29.77 35.93
N PHE A 888 16.93 30.20 34.67
CA PHE A 888 18.18 30.23 33.92
C PHE A 888 18.27 31.49 33.05
N GLN A 889 19.40 32.19 33.07
CA GLN A 889 19.64 33.41 32.28
C GLN A 889 20.27 33.04 30.92
N THR A 890 19.56 33.34 29.84
CA THR A 890 20.08 33.28 28.46
C THR A 890 20.78 34.59 28.08
N GLY A 891 21.53 34.58 26.97
CA GLY A 891 22.25 35.76 26.47
C GLY A 891 21.36 36.80 25.79
N GLY A 892 20.09 36.48 25.51
CA GLY A 892 19.12 37.36 24.88
C GLY A 892 17.70 37.03 25.30
N THR A 893 16.75 37.86 24.86
CA THR A 893 15.31 37.71 25.09
C THR A 893 14.79 36.34 24.61
N LEU A 894 13.85 35.75 25.36
CA LEU A 894 13.18 34.51 24.95
C LEU A 894 11.84 34.86 24.31
N ILE A 895 11.74 34.64 23.00
CA ILE A 895 10.50 34.79 22.21
C ILE A 895 10.00 33.39 21.79
N SER A 896 10.92 32.49 21.45
CA SER A 896 10.66 31.06 21.19
C SER A 896 10.12 30.36 22.45
N SER A 897 9.01 29.64 22.30
CA SER A 897 8.39 28.89 23.40
C SER A 897 9.18 27.60 23.68
N PRO A 898 9.38 27.23 24.96
CA PRO A 898 10.11 26.03 25.30
C PRO A 898 9.30 24.75 25.02
N VAL A 899 9.99 23.66 24.70
CA VAL A 899 9.38 22.35 24.40
C VAL A 899 10.08 21.22 25.15
N ILE A 900 9.34 20.17 25.50
CA ILE A 900 9.86 19.03 26.24
C ILE A 900 9.95 17.82 25.31
N GLY A 901 11.16 17.26 25.19
CA GLY A 901 11.44 16.04 24.45
C GLY A 901 11.03 14.77 25.18
N PRO A 902 10.97 13.64 24.46
CA PRO A 902 10.51 12.37 25.00
C PRO A 902 11.45 11.80 26.08
N ASP A 903 12.73 12.19 26.07
CA ASP A 903 13.71 11.86 27.11
C ASP A 903 13.54 12.72 28.38
N GLY A 904 12.68 13.75 28.33
CA GLY A 904 12.50 14.73 29.39
C GLY A 904 13.44 15.93 29.27
N SER A 905 14.19 16.07 28.19
CA SER A 905 14.96 17.29 27.92
C SER A 905 14.06 18.46 27.57
N LEU A 906 14.41 19.65 28.06
CA LEU A 906 13.73 20.91 27.71
C LEU A 906 14.59 21.67 26.70
N TYR A 907 14.01 22.09 25.57
CA TYR A 907 14.67 22.87 24.52
C TYR A 907 14.04 24.26 24.43
N SER A 908 14.86 25.31 24.34
CA SER A 908 14.40 26.70 24.21
C SER A 908 15.33 27.49 23.29
N GLY A 909 14.76 28.18 22.30
CA GLY A 909 15.47 29.15 21.47
C GLY A 909 15.57 30.52 22.15
N SER A 910 16.58 31.31 21.78
CA SER A 910 16.85 32.65 22.33
C SER A 910 17.28 33.62 21.23
N MET A 911 17.01 34.90 21.45
CA MET A 911 17.42 35.97 20.54
C MET A 911 18.93 36.21 20.47
N ASP A 912 19.74 35.59 21.33
CA ASP A 912 21.20 35.57 21.17
C ASP A 912 21.69 34.58 20.09
N GLY A 913 20.77 33.99 19.34
CA GLY A 913 21.04 33.05 18.26
C GLY A 913 21.39 31.65 18.75
N LYS A 914 20.99 31.32 19.98
CA LYS A 914 21.27 30.02 20.59
C LYS A 914 20.02 29.21 20.88
N VAL A 915 20.21 27.89 20.90
CA VAL A 915 19.24 26.92 21.42
C VAL A 915 19.87 26.26 22.64
N TYR A 916 19.16 26.31 23.76
CA TYR A 916 19.56 25.74 25.03
C TYR A 916 18.79 24.45 25.29
N ALA A 917 19.51 23.37 25.63
CA ALA A 917 18.91 22.11 26.05
C ALA A 917 19.21 21.84 27.53
N PHE A 918 18.22 21.41 28.31
CA PHE A 918 18.35 21.10 29.74
C PHE A 918 17.91 19.67 30.02
N HIS A 919 18.58 18.98 30.96
CA HIS A 919 18.23 17.62 31.35
C HIS A 919 18.74 17.30 32.77
N ASP A 920 17.96 16.57 33.57
CA ASP A 920 18.38 16.18 34.92
C ASP A 920 19.49 15.11 34.86
N ILE A 921 20.69 15.45 35.33
CA ILE A 921 21.82 14.51 35.37
C ILE A 921 21.57 13.48 36.48
N LYS A 922 21.38 12.20 36.11
CA LYS A 922 21.43 11.09 37.09
C LYS A 922 22.84 11.06 37.69
N ARG A 923 22.97 11.22 39.02
CA ARG A 923 24.26 11.08 39.72
C ARG A 923 24.82 9.66 39.56
N GLY A 924 25.55 9.46 38.48
CA GLY A 924 26.53 8.41 38.23
C GLY A 924 27.70 9.07 37.51
N ARG A 925 28.93 8.79 38.00
CA ARG A 925 30.25 9.37 37.63
C ARG A 925 30.31 10.31 36.40
N PRO A 926 30.99 11.47 36.51
CA PRO A 926 31.15 12.39 35.39
C PRO A 926 31.93 11.70 34.26
N SER A 927 31.27 11.42 33.14
CA SER A 927 31.97 11.19 31.87
C SER A 927 32.47 12.54 31.39
N GLN A 928 33.78 12.70 31.33
CA GLN A 928 34.38 13.79 30.57
C GLN A 928 33.98 13.60 29.09
N GLY A 929 32.99 14.37 28.64
CA GLY A 929 32.64 14.46 27.23
C GLY A 929 33.71 15.29 26.50
N PRO A 930 34.14 14.89 25.29
CA PRO A 930 35.07 15.69 24.51
C PRO A 930 34.37 16.93 23.94
N LEU A 931 35.09 18.06 23.91
CA LEU A 931 34.74 19.23 23.10
C LEU A 931 34.79 18.84 21.61
N ALA A 932 33.65 18.47 21.04
CA ALA A 932 33.48 18.40 19.59
C ALA A 932 33.02 19.79 19.10
N GLY A 933 33.81 20.41 18.23
CA GLY A 933 33.49 21.71 17.62
C GLY A 933 33.63 21.59 16.11
N THR A 934 32.69 22.19 15.38
CA THR A 934 32.75 22.36 13.92
C THR A 934 33.47 23.67 13.60
N TRP A 935 34.47 23.66 12.71
CA TRP A 935 35.34 24.80 12.43
C TRP A 935 35.06 25.36 11.02
N TYR A 936 35.00 26.68 10.87
CA TYR A 936 34.75 27.37 9.59
C TYR A 936 36.01 28.13 9.12
N GLY A 937 36.37 28.03 7.84
CA GLY A 937 37.43 28.85 7.22
C GLY A 937 37.15 29.11 5.73
N SER A 938 37.55 30.27 5.22
CA SER A 938 37.46 30.65 3.80
C SER A 938 38.82 30.57 3.10
N VAL A 939 38.83 30.28 1.78
CA VAL A 939 40.04 30.35 0.95
C VAL A 939 39.75 31.24 -0.25
N ALA A 940 40.58 32.25 -0.49
CA ALA A 940 40.48 33.14 -1.65
C ALA A 940 41.43 32.66 -2.77
N LEU A 941 40.90 32.50 -3.98
CA LEU A 941 41.68 32.21 -5.19
C LEU A 941 41.45 33.33 -6.20
N GLY A 942 42.49 34.09 -6.54
CA GLY A 942 42.47 35.03 -7.66
C GLY A 942 41.39 36.12 -7.62
N GLY A 943 41.01 36.61 -6.43
CA GLY A 943 40.04 37.70 -6.28
C GLY A 943 38.56 37.30 -6.27
N GLN A 944 38.24 36.01 -6.24
CA GLN A 944 36.90 35.50 -5.95
C GLN A 944 36.95 34.66 -4.65
N GLU A 945 36.13 35.01 -3.66
CA GLU A 945 35.98 34.23 -2.42
C GLU A 945 35.21 32.94 -2.70
N GLN A 946 35.78 31.78 -2.37
CA GLN A 946 35.01 30.53 -2.33
C GLN A 946 35.04 29.93 -0.92
N LYS A 947 33.84 29.58 -0.41
CA LYS A 947 33.66 28.96 0.90
C LYS A 947 33.93 27.45 0.79
N LEU A 948 34.92 26.96 1.52
CA LEU A 948 35.18 25.53 1.71
C LEU A 948 34.74 25.13 3.12
N THR A 949 34.03 24.00 3.26
CA THR A 949 33.61 23.47 4.57
C THR A 949 34.50 22.29 4.95
N LEU A 950 35.15 22.35 6.11
CA LEU A 950 36.00 21.30 6.66
C LEU A 950 35.33 20.71 7.90
N VAL A 951 34.95 19.44 7.84
CA VAL A 951 34.37 18.71 8.99
C VAL A 951 35.41 17.74 9.53
N LEU A 952 35.86 17.95 10.77
CA LEU A 952 36.73 17.01 11.48
C LEU A 952 35.90 16.24 12.50
N SER A 953 35.71 14.94 12.30
CA SER A 953 35.16 14.06 13.33
C SER A 953 36.28 13.23 13.95
N HIS A 954 36.49 13.35 15.26
CA HIS A 954 37.39 12.45 15.98
C HIS A 954 36.62 11.19 16.40
N ARG A 955 36.99 10.00 15.90
CA ARG A 955 36.52 8.72 16.46
C ARG A 955 37.61 8.11 17.34
N GLN A 956 37.23 7.70 18.55
CA GLN A 956 38.03 6.83 19.40
C GLN A 956 38.17 5.44 18.77
N SER A 957 39.28 5.18 18.10
CA SER A 957 39.98 3.89 18.00
C SER A 957 41.10 4.09 16.99
N GLY A 958 42.35 3.84 17.36
CA GLY A 958 43.51 4.04 16.50
C GLY A 958 43.39 3.32 15.15
N VAL A 959 44.14 3.85 14.17
CA VAL A 959 44.31 3.48 12.75
C VAL A 959 43.57 4.41 11.76
N ASP A 960 44.38 5.20 11.04
CA ASP A 960 44.17 6.02 9.82
C ASP A 960 42.79 6.61 9.53
N GLY A 961 42.67 7.94 9.71
CA GLY A 961 41.49 8.73 9.36
C GLY A 961 41.39 9.08 7.88
N LEU A 962 40.21 8.87 7.28
CA LEU A 962 39.91 9.18 5.88
C LEU A 962 39.24 10.56 5.79
N LEU A 963 39.96 11.56 5.26
CA LEU A 963 39.42 12.88 4.93
C LEU A 963 38.56 12.79 3.67
N ARG A 964 37.30 13.24 3.72
CA ARG A 964 36.46 13.45 2.54
C ARG A 964 36.24 14.95 2.31
N LEU A 965 36.86 15.46 1.26
CA LEU A 965 36.53 16.76 0.66
C LEU A 965 35.35 16.57 -0.29
N GLN A 966 34.29 17.35 -0.13
CA GLN A 966 33.23 17.49 -1.14
C GLN A 966 33.30 18.92 -1.67
N SER A 967 33.75 19.09 -2.91
CA SER A 967 33.62 20.34 -3.65
C SER A 967 32.35 20.29 -4.50
N THR A 968 31.57 21.36 -4.46
CA THR A 968 30.46 21.61 -5.39
C THR A 968 31.01 22.53 -6.48
N LEU A 969 31.40 21.96 -7.62
CA LEU A 969 31.68 22.73 -8.84
C LEU A 969 30.66 22.34 -9.90
N ALA A 970 29.71 23.24 -10.14
CA ALA A 970 28.91 23.28 -11.36
C ALA A 970 29.51 24.37 -12.26
N GLY A 971 29.92 24.00 -13.48
CA GLY A 971 30.28 24.94 -14.54
C GLY A 971 31.77 25.04 -14.85
N GLY A 972 32.15 24.79 -16.11
CA GLY A 972 33.53 24.82 -16.58
C GLY A 972 34.06 26.24 -16.83
N MET A 973 35.38 26.41 -16.66
CA MET A 973 36.19 27.40 -17.37
C MET A 973 37.63 26.89 -17.52
N SER A 974 38.18 27.11 -18.72
CA SER A 974 39.60 26.96 -19.07
C SER A 974 40.39 28.20 -18.67
N GLY A 975 41.59 28.05 -18.11
CA GLY A 975 42.51 29.17 -17.85
C GLY A 975 43.87 28.70 -17.32
N ILE A 976 44.94 29.32 -17.82
CA ILE A 976 46.36 28.93 -17.70
C ILE A 976 46.92 29.21 -16.30
N LEU A 977 47.66 28.24 -15.73
CA LEU A 977 48.49 28.39 -14.54
C LEU A 977 49.83 29.05 -14.91
N GLN A 978 50.18 30.17 -14.26
CA GLN A 978 51.56 30.67 -14.20
C GLN A 978 52.03 30.67 -12.73
N GLY A 979 53.07 29.88 -12.42
CA GLY A 979 53.82 29.92 -11.17
C GLY A 979 53.39 28.90 -10.11
N GLU A 980 54.29 27.96 -9.76
CA GLU A 980 54.07 26.83 -8.84
C GLU A 980 54.02 27.20 -7.34
N LYS A 981 53.32 28.29 -6.95
CA LYS A 981 53.18 28.65 -5.52
C LYS A 981 51.77 29.15 -5.17
N LEU A 982 51.14 28.51 -4.18
CA LEU A 982 49.87 28.93 -3.58
C LEU A 982 50.13 29.45 -2.15
N VAL A 983 49.72 30.67 -1.85
CA VAL A 983 49.78 31.27 -0.51
C VAL A 983 48.37 31.35 0.05
N TYR A 984 48.13 30.85 1.26
CA TYR A 984 46.81 30.88 1.92
C TYR A 984 46.89 31.51 3.32
N THR A 985 45.75 32.01 3.82
CA THR A 985 45.61 32.59 5.17
C THR A 985 44.38 31.97 5.82
N ALA A 986 44.52 31.40 7.02
CA ALA A 986 43.43 30.78 7.77
C ALA A 986 43.13 31.59 9.04
N TRP A 987 41.84 31.75 9.36
CA TRP A 987 41.37 32.44 10.57
C TRP A 987 40.66 31.47 11.51
N LEU A 988 40.88 31.62 12.82
CA LEU A 988 40.12 30.96 13.88
C LEU A 988 39.04 31.92 14.39
N MET A 989 37.76 31.53 14.33
CA MET A 989 36.66 32.27 14.96
C MET A 989 36.13 31.54 16.19
N GLY A 990 36.66 31.96 17.33
CA GLY A 990 36.23 31.84 18.72
C GLY A 990 36.89 33.02 19.47
N ASP A 991 36.70 33.19 20.78
CA ASP A 991 37.13 34.38 21.54
C ASP A 991 38.65 34.70 21.58
N CYS A 992 39.47 34.11 20.72
CA CYS A 992 40.88 34.45 20.54
C CYS A 992 41.29 34.41 19.05
N ARG A 993 41.80 35.54 18.52
CA ARG A 993 42.40 35.64 17.18
C ARG A 993 43.81 35.05 17.17
N ALA A 994 44.05 34.06 16.30
CA ALA A 994 45.39 33.68 15.87
C ALA A 994 45.42 33.59 14.34
N GLU A 995 46.39 34.26 13.72
CA GLU A 995 46.61 34.32 12.27
C GLU A 995 47.86 33.50 11.93
N GLN A 996 47.81 32.62 10.93
CA GLN A 996 49.01 31.91 10.46
C GLN A 996 49.01 31.76 8.94
N LYS A 997 50.18 32.02 8.34
CA LYS A 997 50.46 31.87 6.90
C LYS A 997 51.23 30.57 6.67
N GLY A 998 50.80 29.76 5.71
CA GLY A 998 51.48 28.53 5.29
C GLY A 998 51.72 28.48 3.78
N GLU A 999 52.76 27.75 3.36
CA GLU A 999 53.12 27.55 1.95
C GLU A 999 52.84 26.10 1.52
N ALA A 1000 52.33 25.91 0.30
CA ALA A 1000 52.13 24.59 -0.31
C ALA A 1000 52.82 24.51 -1.69
N VAL A 1001 53.40 23.36 -2.01
CA VAL A 1001 54.09 23.09 -3.29
C VAL A 1001 53.19 22.22 -4.16
N ALA A 1002 52.88 22.68 -5.37
CA ALA A 1002 52.13 21.91 -6.35
C ALA A 1002 53.09 21.12 -7.25
N ARG A 1003 52.94 19.79 -7.33
CA ARG A 1003 53.60 18.99 -8.37
C ARG A 1003 52.58 18.07 -9.02
N ALA A 1004 52.49 18.18 -10.36
CA ALA A 1004 51.84 17.27 -11.30
C ALA A 1004 50.72 16.38 -10.71
N GLN A 1005 49.58 17.00 -10.39
CA GLN A 1005 48.29 16.38 -9.98
C GLN A 1005 48.06 16.07 -8.49
N GLU A 1006 48.99 16.39 -7.59
CA GLU A 1006 48.76 16.37 -6.13
C GLU A 1006 49.10 17.72 -5.47
N LEU A 1007 48.27 18.13 -4.51
CA LEU A 1007 48.51 19.29 -3.65
C LEU A 1007 48.66 18.80 -2.21
N SER A 1008 49.86 18.92 -1.64
CA SER A 1008 50.14 18.47 -0.27
C SER A 1008 50.82 19.56 0.54
N GLY A 1009 50.45 19.67 1.83
CA GLY A 1009 51.00 20.66 2.74
C GLY A 1009 51.01 20.18 4.19
N ARG A 1010 51.81 20.85 5.03
CA ARG A 1010 51.85 20.64 6.49
C ARG A 1010 51.35 21.89 7.21
N PHE A 1011 50.71 21.72 8.35
CA PHE A 1011 50.30 22.81 9.22
C PHE A 1011 50.61 22.49 10.69
N GLN A 1012 50.75 23.53 11.51
CA GLN A 1012 50.98 23.44 12.95
C GLN A 1012 50.11 24.46 13.68
N VAL A 1013 49.11 24.00 14.42
CA VAL A 1013 48.21 24.86 15.21
C VAL A 1013 48.48 24.66 16.70
N LYS A 1014 48.48 25.73 17.48
CA LYS A 1014 48.58 25.64 18.94
C LYS A 1014 47.20 25.69 19.59
N ASP A 1015 46.94 24.83 20.55
CA ASP A 1015 45.70 24.88 21.35
C ASP A 1015 45.76 25.97 22.44
N CYS A 1016 44.64 26.17 23.15
CA CYS A 1016 44.49 27.18 24.20
C CYS A 1016 45.41 26.95 25.42
N GLN A 1017 46.17 25.86 25.46
CA GLN A 1017 47.13 25.51 26.51
C GLN A 1017 48.58 25.51 25.98
N GLY A 1018 48.81 26.01 24.76
CA GLY A 1018 50.12 26.17 24.14
C GLY A 1018 50.68 24.91 23.47
N ARG A 1019 49.90 23.83 23.37
CA ARG A 1019 50.36 22.56 22.79
C ARG A 1019 50.25 22.62 21.27
N SER A 1020 51.30 22.20 20.57
CA SER A 1020 51.33 22.20 19.11
C SER A 1020 50.74 20.91 18.53
N LEU A 1021 49.68 21.04 17.73
CA LEU A 1021 49.13 20.00 16.87
C LEU A 1021 49.70 20.17 15.46
N GLN A 1022 50.44 19.18 14.98
CA GLN A 1022 50.95 19.14 13.61
C GLN A 1022 50.13 18.16 12.76
N GLY A 1023 49.78 18.56 11.54
CA GLY A 1023 49.06 17.74 10.59
C GLY A 1023 49.60 17.92 9.16
N SER A 1024 49.34 16.94 8.30
CA SER A 1024 49.57 17.07 6.86
C SER A 1024 48.30 16.75 6.09
N PHE A 1025 48.10 17.42 4.97
CA PHE A 1025 47.01 17.14 4.04
C PHE A 1025 47.56 16.79 2.65
N ARG A 1026 46.78 16.02 1.91
CA ARG A 1026 47.04 15.63 0.52
C ARG A 1026 45.73 15.67 -0.24
N VAL A 1027 45.68 16.42 -1.33
CA VAL A 1027 44.52 16.56 -2.20
C VAL A 1027 44.94 16.09 -3.60
N SER A 1028 44.41 14.95 -4.02
CA SER A 1028 44.49 14.48 -5.41
C SER A 1028 43.27 14.99 -6.17
N ARG A 1029 43.44 15.31 -7.45
CA ARG A 1029 42.37 15.86 -8.30
C ARG A 1029 41.22 14.89 -8.54
#